data_AF-A0AA43LF10-F1
#
_entry.id   AF-A0AA43LF10-F1
#
_cell.length_a   1.000
_cell.length_b   1.000
_cell.length_c   1.000
_cell.angle_alpha   90.00
_cell.angle_beta   90.00
_cell.angle_gamma   90.00
#
_symmetry.space_group_name_H-M   'P 1'
#
loop_
_entity.id
_entity.type
_entity.pdbx_description
1 polymer ?
#
loop_
_entity_poly.entity_id
_entity_poly.type
_entity_poly.pdbx_seq_one_letter_code
_entity_poly.pdbx_strand_id
1 'polypeptide(L)'
;MDKYGWKDMYYDAYGAIVDKSTARFFSVLGRNNSNGTSNDPWNNSYMTQIGNNILGIGYFPQIATMPTNPPGFQFIVGHGINRTVIDVLNTSNQTSGRYMSICDATIQRVVGIGSVASYYKRCELKESAVSSWVAMGNATNKIKYNCIYHKAATWMYYIYQSTFVDPAGFALSPVLNYAYSQSSLFVRGSVIITQADMINISNTYMAFDRVAFRIGTETEATLLTGNTADELRQNFVDRCTAAGITNIPAYTEYGGANVPAGRWVFSNNSVAGDYDVIEGGEIDSFAKTRGIYFGYSNQTVKPIVIASDGTAAASFNADSPKESIAISDNNITLDADTTVRTEGYIDSNIIWLGGLRKLNMLNILHNLPVDSGVAVDSTFAFGHKLDKIDGVNESLNQPFDGITVAVPVQMSTTATPEAIVFCKGMFAGQNTFAAKVGDTYYNNWVGRDNYADGSGKPLTDRLFVHNDQKYYWDGSKMIEANTSIEPDTMYIVRSDDNNEATVTYKGTTYSSSLVTRNNVFMGVSGVESFTPSSNAVILPVRDVINYQTVQLRIVESIPSDKITSGSLSSGYWYFVAPNSIGDTSGTVTYNGKTYPCLSSFLATDTTTFTLKGACHLRRCWAQDFDFNAENIDEDFWKDKQKPYYFHLNPDDCRCMKANNSPAANEMRTDSDGNYIASGHPDFYSEFTGVNGIKSPAFDITGTFMQVRIPITTLNAM
;
A
#
# COMPACT_ATOMS: atom_id res chain seq x y z
N MET A 1 -3.99 -9.02 -20.44
CA MET A 1 -4.66 -8.03 -19.56
C MET A 1 -5.03 -6.77 -20.33
N ASP A 2 -6.01 -5.99 -19.85
CA ASP A 2 -6.07 -4.55 -20.15
C ASP A 2 -4.81 -3.90 -19.55
N LYS A 3 -4.00 -3.24 -20.38
CA LYS A 3 -2.63 -2.74 -20.07
C LYS A 3 -2.52 -1.86 -18.81
N TYR A 4 -3.64 -1.29 -18.36
CA TYR A 4 -3.71 -0.25 -17.34
C TYR A 4 -4.44 -0.69 -16.06
N GLY A 5 -4.67 -2.00 -15.87
CA GLY A 5 -5.21 -2.55 -14.62
C GLY A 5 -6.63 -2.06 -14.31
N TRP A 6 -7.51 -2.12 -15.31
CA TRP A 6 -8.89 -1.66 -15.22
C TRP A 6 -9.81 -2.69 -14.56
N LYS A 7 -10.65 -2.29 -13.59
CA LYS A 7 -11.77 -3.10 -13.10
C LYS A 7 -12.75 -3.41 -14.24
N ASP A 8 -13.48 -4.53 -14.16
CA ASP A 8 -14.49 -4.90 -15.17
C ASP A 8 -15.80 -4.11 -15.04
N MET A 9 -16.08 -3.55 -13.85
CA MET A 9 -17.28 -2.75 -13.57
C MET A 9 -16.92 -1.42 -12.90
N TYR A 10 -17.71 -0.40 -13.22
CA TYR A 10 -17.60 0.98 -12.74
C TYR A 10 -18.94 1.44 -12.21
N TYR A 11 -18.93 2.27 -11.16
CA TYR A 11 -20.15 2.79 -10.55
C TYR A 11 -20.11 4.31 -10.48
N ASP A 12 -21.22 4.96 -10.84
CA ASP A 12 -21.33 6.41 -10.76
C ASP A 12 -21.61 6.91 -9.33
N ALA A 13 -21.91 8.21 -9.19
CA ALA A 13 -22.25 8.83 -7.91
C ALA A 13 -23.53 8.26 -7.24
N TYR A 14 -24.40 7.60 -8.01
CA TYR A 14 -25.65 6.99 -7.56
C TYR A 14 -25.55 5.47 -7.41
N GLY A 15 -24.41 4.86 -7.74
CA GLY A 15 -24.22 3.42 -7.74
C GLY A 15 -24.77 2.70 -8.99
N ALA A 16 -25.12 3.44 -10.05
CA ALA A 16 -25.48 2.84 -11.33
C ALA A 16 -24.23 2.31 -12.05
N ILE A 17 -24.35 1.17 -12.73
CA ILE A 17 -23.24 0.61 -13.52
C ILE A 17 -22.98 1.51 -14.73
N VAL A 18 -21.73 1.95 -14.89
CA VAL A 18 -21.28 2.70 -16.06
C VAL A 18 -20.80 1.77 -17.16
N ASP A 19 -21.39 1.90 -18.35
CA ASP A 19 -20.99 1.18 -19.55
C ASP A 19 -19.57 1.59 -20.00
N LYS A 20 -18.66 0.60 -19.99
CA LYS A 20 -17.25 0.70 -20.37
C LYS A 20 -17.03 1.24 -21.81
N SER A 21 -18.03 1.14 -22.70
CA SER A 21 -17.99 1.71 -24.06
C SER A 21 -18.27 3.23 -24.10
N THR A 22 -19.10 3.72 -23.17
CA THR A 22 -19.43 5.16 -23.04
C THR A 22 -18.44 5.93 -22.17
N ALA A 23 -17.76 5.21 -21.27
CA ALA A 23 -16.74 5.73 -20.37
C ALA A 23 -15.51 6.33 -21.09
N ARG A 24 -14.78 7.19 -20.38
CA ARG A 24 -13.51 7.77 -20.83
C ARG A 24 -12.43 7.54 -19.78
N PHE A 25 -11.29 7.02 -20.18
CA PHE A 25 -10.28 6.49 -19.26
C PHE A 25 -9.07 7.40 -19.15
N PHE A 26 -8.62 7.64 -17.91
CA PHE A 26 -7.50 8.51 -17.56
C PHE A 26 -6.52 7.77 -16.65
N SER A 27 -5.24 7.76 -17.02
CA SER A 27 -4.17 7.15 -16.23
C SER A 27 -2.94 8.04 -16.24
N VAL A 28 -2.14 7.98 -15.18
CA VAL A 28 -0.80 8.59 -15.16
C VAL A 28 0.08 8.02 -16.30
N LEU A 29 -0.14 6.77 -16.70
CA LEU A 29 0.51 6.10 -17.83
C LEU A 29 -0.19 6.35 -19.20
N GLY A 30 -1.23 7.18 -19.23
CA GLY A 30 -1.96 7.56 -20.44
C GLY A 30 -1.24 8.62 -21.29
N ARG A 31 -1.73 8.84 -22.51
CA ARG A 31 -1.10 9.72 -23.51
C ARG A 31 -1.97 10.93 -23.84
N ASN A 32 -1.34 12.06 -24.17
CA ASN A 32 -2.06 13.31 -24.49
C ASN A 32 -2.87 13.19 -25.81
N ASN A 33 -2.35 12.44 -26.79
CA ASN A 33 -2.94 12.19 -28.10
C ASN A 33 -3.74 10.87 -28.19
N SER A 34 -4.17 10.35 -27.04
CA SER A 34 -4.92 9.09 -26.92
C SER A 34 -6.39 9.23 -27.38
N ASN A 35 -7.12 8.11 -27.48
CA ASN A 35 -8.57 8.09 -27.72
C ASN A 35 -9.44 7.95 -26.44
N GLY A 36 -8.83 7.76 -25.26
CA GLY A 36 -9.55 7.70 -23.99
C GLY A 36 -10.31 6.39 -23.74
N THR A 37 -9.91 5.28 -24.37
CA THR A 37 -10.46 3.93 -24.13
C THR A 37 -9.68 3.18 -23.05
N SER A 38 -10.17 2.01 -22.61
CA SER A 38 -9.46 1.22 -21.58
C SER A 38 -8.10 0.69 -22.07
N ASN A 39 -7.95 0.46 -23.39
CA ASN A 39 -6.68 0.02 -24.01
C ASN A 39 -5.74 1.16 -24.39
N ASP A 40 -6.25 2.37 -24.54
CA ASP A 40 -5.47 3.60 -24.74
C ASP A 40 -6.15 4.75 -23.98
N PRO A 41 -5.77 5.02 -22.71
CA PRO A 41 -6.35 6.07 -21.89
C PRO A 41 -5.63 7.41 -22.09
N TRP A 42 -6.32 8.51 -21.78
CA TRP A 42 -5.74 9.85 -21.74
C TRP A 42 -4.80 10.02 -20.55
N ASN A 43 -3.86 10.96 -20.69
CA ASN A 43 -3.09 11.48 -19.57
C ASN A 43 -4.00 12.30 -18.63
N ASN A 44 -3.65 12.38 -17.34
CA ASN A 44 -4.45 13.08 -16.33
C ASN A 44 -4.59 14.61 -16.60
N SER A 45 -3.69 15.20 -17.39
CA SER A 45 -3.74 16.61 -17.81
C SER A 45 -4.87 16.95 -18.82
N TYR A 46 -5.54 15.95 -19.41
CA TYR A 46 -6.49 16.12 -20.52
C TYR A 46 -7.97 15.95 -20.14
N MET A 47 -8.35 16.19 -18.87
CA MET A 47 -9.72 16.01 -18.33
C MET A 47 -10.75 17.04 -18.84
N THR A 48 -10.94 17.14 -20.16
CA THR A 48 -11.79 18.16 -20.82
C THR A 48 -13.10 17.64 -21.41
N GLN A 49 -13.33 16.33 -21.37
CA GLN A 49 -14.38 15.66 -22.15
C GLN A 49 -15.65 15.37 -21.32
N ILE A 50 -16.81 15.68 -21.90
CA ILE A 50 -18.12 15.43 -21.29
C ILE A 50 -18.39 13.91 -21.29
N GLY A 51 -18.84 13.40 -20.14
CA GLY A 51 -19.20 11.99 -19.96
C GLY A 51 -18.75 11.45 -18.61
N ASN A 52 -18.60 10.11 -18.55
CA ASN A 52 -18.19 9.38 -17.36
C ASN A 52 -16.67 9.15 -17.40
N ASN A 53 -15.93 10.00 -16.68
CA ASN A 53 -14.48 10.07 -16.70
C ASN A 53 -13.87 9.19 -15.60
N ILE A 54 -13.36 8.02 -15.98
CA ILE A 54 -12.74 7.02 -15.10
C ILE A 54 -11.26 7.36 -14.87
N LEU A 55 -10.87 7.60 -13.62
CA LEU A 55 -9.47 7.79 -13.21
C LEU A 55 -8.93 6.51 -12.57
N GLY A 56 -7.83 5.99 -13.11
CA GLY A 56 -7.25 4.69 -12.78
C GLY A 56 -6.10 4.70 -11.77
N ILE A 57 -5.25 3.67 -11.89
CA ILE A 57 -4.10 3.43 -11.02
C ILE A 57 -3.08 4.57 -11.11
N GLY A 58 -2.45 4.89 -9.97
CA GLY A 58 -1.25 5.72 -9.88
C GLY A 58 -1.31 6.79 -8.78
N TYR A 59 -0.20 7.51 -8.65
CA TYR A 59 -0.09 8.73 -7.87
C TYR A 59 -0.42 9.94 -8.76
N PHE A 60 -1.44 10.71 -8.38
CA PHE A 60 -1.87 11.92 -9.07
C PHE A 60 -1.40 13.12 -8.23
N PRO A 61 -0.33 13.85 -8.63
CA PRO A 61 0.17 14.99 -7.85
C PRO A 61 -0.92 16.05 -7.62
N GLN A 62 -1.77 16.26 -8.62
CA GLN A 62 -2.93 17.12 -8.49
C GLN A 62 -4.06 16.68 -9.42
N ILE A 63 -5.29 16.64 -8.88
CA ILE A 63 -6.52 16.70 -9.65
C ILE A 63 -7.02 18.14 -9.52
N ALA A 64 -6.62 18.98 -10.47
CA ALA A 64 -7.01 20.39 -10.57
C ALA A 64 -7.81 20.67 -11.85
N THR A 65 -8.49 21.81 -11.84
CA THR A 65 -9.08 22.45 -13.04
C THR A 65 -9.91 21.52 -13.92
N MET A 66 -11.04 21.05 -13.40
CA MET A 66 -12.20 20.77 -14.26
C MET A 66 -12.50 22.02 -15.11
N PRO A 67 -12.66 21.93 -16.43
CA PRO A 67 -12.97 23.10 -17.25
C PRO A 67 -14.40 23.60 -17.00
N THR A 68 -14.59 24.90 -17.14
CA THR A 68 -15.82 25.64 -16.80
C THR A 68 -17.03 25.37 -17.71
N ASN A 69 -16.84 24.60 -18.78
CA ASN A 69 -17.85 24.24 -19.78
C ASN A 69 -18.86 23.16 -19.26
N PRO A 70 -19.94 22.81 -20.00
CA PRO A 70 -21.31 22.74 -19.46
C PRO A 70 -21.60 21.63 -18.44
N PRO A 71 -22.71 21.72 -17.67
CA PRO A 71 -23.12 20.68 -16.71
C PRO A 71 -23.34 19.32 -17.37
N GLY A 72 -23.15 18.24 -16.60
CA GLY A 72 -23.25 16.85 -17.09
C GLY A 72 -21.97 16.01 -16.97
N PHE A 73 -20.87 16.57 -16.45
CA PHE A 73 -19.67 15.80 -16.13
C PHE A 73 -19.88 14.90 -14.90
N GLN A 74 -19.55 13.60 -15.04
CA GLN A 74 -19.31 12.68 -13.94
C GLN A 74 -17.83 12.26 -13.92
N PHE A 75 -17.19 12.33 -12.76
CA PHE A 75 -15.87 11.75 -12.51
C PHE A 75 -15.99 10.51 -11.63
N ILE A 76 -15.23 9.45 -11.93
CA ILE A 76 -15.27 8.16 -11.24
C ILE A 76 -13.83 7.75 -10.97
N VAL A 77 -13.39 7.91 -9.73
CA VAL A 77 -11.97 7.80 -9.33
C VAL A 77 -11.73 6.52 -8.52
N GLY A 78 -10.52 5.96 -8.62
CA GLY A 78 -10.08 4.80 -7.83
C GLY A 78 -10.64 3.44 -8.26
N HIS A 79 -11.07 3.35 -9.53
CA HIS A 79 -11.54 2.08 -10.11
C HIS A 79 -10.44 1.32 -10.90
N GLY A 80 -9.18 1.50 -10.52
CA GLY A 80 -8.08 0.58 -10.88
C GLY A 80 -8.10 -0.69 -10.01
N ILE A 81 -7.36 -1.73 -10.41
CA ILE A 81 -7.13 -2.91 -9.55
C ILE A 81 -6.26 -2.59 -8.33
N ASN A 82 -5.39 -1.59 -8.42
CA ASN A 82 -4.52 -1.13 -7.33
C ASN A 82 -5.02 0.22 -6.78
N ARG A 83 -4.61 0.56 -5.55
CA ARG A 83 -4.93 1.81 -4.84
C ARG A 83 -4.58 3.04 -5.68
N THR A 84 -5.53 3.95 -5.85
CA THR A 84 -5.29 5.28 -6.44
C THR A 84 -4.92 6.26 -5.33
N VAL A 85 -3.84 7.02 -5.52
CA VAL A 85 -3.39 8.05 -4.57
C VAL A 85 -3.49 9.42 -5.24
N ILE A 86 -4.07 10.38 -4.53
CA ILE A 86 -4.26 11.75 -4.99
C ILE A 86 -3.58 12.65 -3.98
N ASP A 87 -2.53 13.38 -4.36
CA ASP A 87 -1.91 14.34 -3.44
C ASP A 87 -2.87 15.52 -3.23
N VAL A 88 -3.08 16.38 -4.24
CA VAL A 88 -4.00 17.51 -4.11
C VAL A 88 -5.31 17.29 -4.89
N LEU A 89 -6.42 17.11 -4.16
CA LEU A 89 -7.76 17.22 -4.72
C LEU A 89 -8.27 18.68 -4.60
N ASN A 90 -8.47 19.37 -5.73
CA ASN A 90 -8.94 20.76 -5.76
C ASN A 90 -10.10 20.96 -6.74
N THR A 91 -11.21 21.56 -6.26
CA THR A 91 -12.41 21.81 -7.08
C THR A 91 -12.94 23.25 -6.94
N SER A 92 -12.08 24.22 -6.62
CA SER A 92 -12.49 25.50 -6.01
C SER A 92 -13.43 26.38 -6.86
N ASN A 93 -13.32 26.33 -8.19
CA ASN A 93 -13.88 27.33 -9.11
C ASN A 93 -15.05 26.82 -9.99
N GLN A 94 -15.98 26.03 -9.43
CA GLN A 94 -16.97 25.27 -10.22
C GLN A 94 -18.43 25.66 -10.01
N THR A 95 -19.18 25.72 -11.11
CA THR A 95 -20.64 25.86 -11.15
C THR A 95 -21.38 24.57 -10.77
N SER A 96 -22.65 24.70 -10.39
CA SER A 96 -23.54 23.59 -10.01
C SER A 96 -23.83 22.62 -11.16
N GLY A 97 -24.24 21.38 -10.82
CA GLY A 97 -24.58 20.34 -11.80
C GLY A 97 -23.42 19.45 -12.26
N ARG A 98 -22.42 19.24 -11.39
CA ARG A 98 -21.24 18.38 -11.62
C ARG A 98 -21.14 17.35 -10.50
N TYR A 99 -20.79 16.11 -10.85
CA TYR A 99 -20.71 14.99 -9.92
C TYR A 99 -19.32 14.35 -9.94
N MET A 100 -18.84 13.96 -8.76
CA MET A 100 -17.58 13.25 -8.56
C MET A 100 -17.83 12.09 -7.61
N SER A 101 -17.62 10.87 -8.09
CA SER A 101 -17.59 9.64 -7.30
C SER A 101 -16.12 9.24 -7.10
N ILE A 102 -15.69 9.14 -5.85
CA ILE A 102 -14.36 8.65 -5.48
C ILE A 102 -14.58 7.37 -4.70
N CYS A 103 -14.05 6.25 -5.20
CA CYS A 103 -14.05 4.97 -4.51
C CYS A 103 -12.61 4.49 -4.28
N ASP A 104 -12.34 3.70 -3.24
CA ASP A 104 -11.11 2.91 -3.08
C ASP A 104 -9.78 3.71 -3.23
N ALA A 105 -9.75 4.98 -2.81
CA ALA A 105 -8.64 5.90 -3.04
C ALA A 105 -8.13 6.60 -1.76
N THR A 106 -6.82 6.86 -1.70
CA THR A 106 -6.21 7.73 -0.68
C THR A 106 -6.09 9.15 -1.23
N ILE A 107 -6.52 10.13 -0.45
CA ILE A 107 -6.35 11.56 -0.71
C ILE A 107 -5.42 12.11 0.36
N GLN A 108 -4.23 12.59 -0.03
CA GLN A 108 -3.31 13.22 0.91
C GLN A 108 -3.89 14.55 1.39
N ARG A 109 -4.29 15.43 0.46
CA ARG A 109 -4.71 16.82 0.76
C ARG A 109 -5.96 17.21 -0.02
N VAL A 110 -6.93 17.81 0.69
CA VAL A 110 -8.13 18.41 0.09
C VAL A 110 -7.98 19.93 0.13
N VAL A 111 -7.99 20.59 -1.03
CA VAL A 111 -7.79 22.04 -1.16
C VAL A 111 -8.97 22.67 -1.89
N GLY A 112 -9.94 23.20 -1.15
CA GLY A 112 -11.08 23.95 -1.68
C GLY A 112 -12.09 23.11 -2.47
N ILE A 113 -13.06 22.49 -1.77
CA ILE A 113 -14.21 21.83 -2.42
C ILE A 113 -15.31 22.86 -2.72
N GLY A 114 -15.36 23.35 -3.96
CA GLY A 114 -16.44 24.21 -4.46
C GLY A 114 -17.82 23.55 -4.52
N SER A 115 -18.69 24.06 -5.39
CA SER A 115 -20.11 23.64 -5.52
C SER A 115 -20.33 22.28 -6.19
N VAL A 116 -19.30 21.41 -6.22
CA VAL A 116 -19.33 20.09 -6.86
C VAL A 116 -19.97 19.06 -5.93
N ALA A 117 -20.89 18.25 -6.47
CA ALA A 117 -21.47 17.13 -5.76
C ALA A 117 -20.42 16.00 -5.65
N SER A 118 -20.02 15.65 -4.44
CA SER A 118 -18.80 14.84 -4.20
C SER A 118 -19.10 13.67 -3.27
N TYR A 119 -19.04 12.47 -3.83
CA TYR A 119 -19.40 11.19 -3.24
C TYR A 119 -18.12 10.40 -2.94
N TYR A 120 -17.95 9.93 -1.72
CA TYR A 120 -16.73 9.24 -1.27
C TYR A 120 -17.10 7.85 -0.72
N LYS A 121 -16.39 6.79 -1.12
CA LYS A 121 -16.67 5.41 -0.70
C LYS A 121 -15.40 4.59 -0.49
N ARG A 122 -15.13 4.10 0.73
CA ARG A 122 -13.86 3.37 1.01
C ARG A 122 -12.61 4.20 0.68
N CYS A 123 -12.68 5.50 0.94
CA CYS A 123 -11.57 6.42 0.75
C CYS A 123 -10.86 6.70 2.07
N GLU A 124 -9.55 6.92 2.01
CA GLU A 124 -8.76 7.42 3.13
C GLU A 124 -8.38 8.89 2.86
N LEU A 125 -8.50 9.75 3.87
CA LEU A 125 -8.19 11.17 3.78
C LEU A 125 -7.17 11.53 4.87
N LYS A 126 -5.92 11.82 4.48
CA LYS A 126 -4.83 12.11 5.44
C LYS A 126 -4.91 13.54 5.99
N GLU A 127 -5.02 14.54 5.12
CA GLU A 127 -5.15 15.96 5.49
C GLU A 127 -6.48 16.56 5.00
N SER A 128 -7.48 16.53 5.88
CA SER A 128 -8.74 17.26 5.70
C SER A 128 -8.56 18.76 6.00
N ALA A 129 -7.68 19.44 5.24
CA ALA A 129 -7.50 20.89 5.28
C ALA A 129 -8.68 21.63 4.62
N VAL A 130 -9.91 21.42 5.13
CA VAL A 130 -11.15 22.04 4.66
C VAL A 130 -11.22 23.50 5.13
N SER A 131 -10.25 24.28 4.65
CA SER A 131 -10.18 25.73 4.80
C SER A 131 -11.18 26.42 3.86
N SER A 132 -11.64 27.60 4.30
CA SER A 132 -12.54 28.53 3.62
C SER A 132 -13.88 28.00 3.06
N TRP A 133 -14.96 28.35 3.76
CA TRP A 133 -16.09 29.11 3.21
C TRP A 133 -16.52 28.79 1.75
N VAL A 134 -17.28 27.71 1.57
CA VAL A 134 -18.19 27.54 0.42
C VAL A 134 -19.62 27.45 0.97
N ALA A 135 -20.51 28.31 0.46
CA ALA A 135 -21.83 28.53 1.04
C ALA A 135 -22.73 27.28 1.02
N MET A 136 -23.71 27.23 1.93
CA MET A 136 -24.56 26.08 2.28
C MET A 136 -25.61 25.68 1.22
N GLY A 137 -25.30 25.79 -0.08
CA GLY A 137 -26.19 25.42 -1.17
C GLY A 137 -26.32 23.91 -1.35
N ASN A 138 -27.42 23.32 -0.88
CA ASN A 138 -27.79 21.89 -1.00
C ASN A 138 -26.72 20.89 -0.49
N ALA A 139 -26.71 20.70 0.84
CA ALA A 139 -25.87 19.71 1.52
C ALA A 139 -26.11 18.24 1.09
N THR A 140 -27.27 17.92 0.51
CA THR A 140 -27.66 16.57 0.05
C THR A 140 -26.74 15.95 -1.01
N ASN A 141 -25.85 16.74 -1.61
CA ASN A 141 -24.99 16.36 -2.73
C ASN A 141 -23.56 15.93 -2.33
N LYS A 142 -23.25 15.75 -1.04
CA LYS A 142 -21.88 15.45 -0.56
C LYS A 142 -21.85 14.26 0.42
N ILE A 143 -22.27 13.08 -0.05
CA ILE A 143 -22.31 11.84 0.76
C ILE A 143 -20.91 11.22 0.89
N LYS A 144 -20.53 10.76 2.08
CA LYS A 144 -19.32 9.97 2.32
C LYS A 144 -19.70 8.66 3.00
N TYR A 145 -19.08 7.55 2.65
CA TYR A 145 -19.48 6.21 3.09
C TYR A 145 -18.24 5.33 3.31
N ASN A 146 -18.16 4.58 4.41
CA ASN A 146 -17.04 3.64 4.65
C ASN A 146 -15.64 4.29 4.53
N CYS A 147 -15.45 5.54 4.94
CA CYS A 147 -14.19 6.27 4.77
C CYS A 147 -13.33 6.32 6.04
N ILE A 148 -12.04 6.63 5.91
CA ILE A 148 -11.07 6.86 6.99
C ILE A 148 -10.63 8.33 6.94
N TYR A 149 -10.55 9.01 8.09
CA TYR A 149 -10.09 10.40 8.22
C TYR A 149 -8.99 10.49 9.29
N HIS A 150 -7.81 11.04 8.98
CA HIS A 150 -6.69 11.12 9.95
C HIS A 150 -6.53 12.49 10.65
N LYS A 151 -7.42 13.45 10.37
CA LYS A 151 -7.43 14.78 11.01
C LYS A 151 -8.87 15.25 11.24
N ALA A 152 -9.03 16.26 12.09
CA ALA A 152 -10.34 16.84 12.41
C ALA A 152 -11.05 17.39 11.16
N ALA A 153 -12.09 16.69 10.72
CA ALA A 153 -12.81 17.01 9.50
C ALA A 153 -13.88 18.09 9.72
N THR A 154 -13.47 19.35 9.67
CA THR A 154 -14.39 20.50 9.78
C THR A 154 -15.34 20.57 8.57
N TRP A 155 -16.58 21.02 8.81
CA TRP A 155 -17.60 21.32 7.78
C TRP A 155 -18.03 20.17 6.86
N MET A 156 -17.83 18.91 7.25
CA MET A 156 -18.33 17.76 6.47
C MET A 156 -19.77 17.40 6.84
N TYR A 157 -20.54 16.96 5.83
CA TYR A 157 -21.93 16.52 5.93
C TYR A 157 -22.02 15.06 5.45
N TYR A 158 -23.04 14.33 5.90
CA TYR A 158 -23.43 12.99 5.45
C TYR A 158 -22.30 11.94 5.44
N ILE A 159 -21.63 11.74 6.58
CA ILE A 159 -20.53 10.78 6.74
C ILE A 159 -21.05 9.47 7.33
N TYR A 160 -21.27 8.48 6.47
CA TYR A 160 -21.81 7.15 6.78
C TYR A 160 -20.74 6.12 7.15
N GLN A 161 -20.95 5.40 8.26
CA GLN A 161 -20.20 4.21 8.68
C GLN A 161 -18.69 4.37 8.44
N SER A 162 -18.06 5.34 9.08
CA SER A 162 -16.69 5.78 8.77
C SER A 162 -15.83 5.86 10.03
N THR A 163 -14.52 5.74 9.87
CA THR A 163 -13.53 5.82 10.95
C THR A 163 -12.86 7.19 10.99
N PHE A 164 -12.75 7.77 12.18
CA PHE A 164 -12.03 9.02 12.46
C PHE A 164 -10.83 8.70 13.37
N VAL A 165 -9.64 8.89 12.85
CA VAL A 165 -8.35 8.61 13.49
C VAL A 165 -7.73 9.92 13.96
N ASP A 166 -7.26 9.97 15.20
CA ASP A 166 -6.66 11.14 15.85
C ASP A 166 -7.42 12.49 15.65
N PRO A 167 -8.76 12.52 15.80
CA PRO A 167 -9.51 13.78 15.70
C PRO A 167 -9.11 14.73 16.84
N ALA A 168 -8.70 15.96 16.53
CA ALA A 168 -8.28 16.94 17.54
C ALA A 168 -9.38 17.98 17.82
N GLY A 169 -9.78 18.15 19.09
CA GLY A 169 -10.74 19.17 19.52
C GLY A 169 -12.12 19.04 18.88
N PHE A 170 -12.58 17.81 18.63
CA PHE A 170 -13.68 17.53 17.71
C PHE A 170 -15.05 17.65 18.38
N ALA A 171 -15.76 18.76 18.17
CA ALA A 171 -17.10 18.96 18.70
C ALA A 171 -18.18 18.26 17.87
N LEU A 172 -19.12 17.57 18.54
CA LEU A 172 -20.27 16.91 17.89
C LEU A 172 -21.47 17.87 17.64
N SER A 173 -21.21 19.18 17.79
CA SER A 173 -22.14 20.33 17.85
C SER A 173 -23.32 20.32 16.86
N PRO A 174 -24.54 20.79 17.21
CA PRO A 174 -25.76 20.62 16.39
C PRO A 174 -25.76 21.17 14.96
N VAL A 175 -24.83 22.07 14.60
CA VAL A 175 -24.63 22.49 13.20
C VAL A 175 -24.19 21.30 12.32
N LEU A 176 -23.65 20.25 12.96
CA LEU A 176 -23.22 18.97 12.40
C LEU A 176 -24.30 17.87 12.55
N ASN A 177 -25.58 18.22 12.77
CA ASN A 177 -26.72 17.27 12.80
C ASN A 177 -26.86 16.40 11.53
N TYR A 178 -26.14 16.74 10.46
CA TYR A 178 -26.07 15.96 9.22
C TYR A 178 -24.75 15.18 9.05
N ALA A 179 -23.73 15.45 9.87
CA ALA A 179 -22.37 14.93 9.68
C ALA A 179 -22.25 13.47 10.13
N TYR A 180 -22.84 13.11 11.27
CA TYR A 180 -22.53 11.86 11.97
C TYR A 180 -23.62 10.80 11.81
N SER A 181 -23.28 9.73 11.09
CA SER A 181 -24.16 8.59 10.85
C SER A 181 -24.17 7.55 11.97
N GLN A 182 -25.12 6.63 11.84
CA GLN A 182 -25.09 5.35 12.53
C GLN A 182 -23.80 4.58 12.24
N SER A 183 -23.19 4.11 13.32
CA SER A 183 -22.04 3.21 13.35
C SER A 183 -20.72 3.82 12.85
N SER A 184 -20.52 5.12 13.08
CA SER A 184 -19.20 5.75 13.02
C SER A 184 -18.27 5.23 14.14
N LEU A 185 -16.97 5.15 13.85
CA LEU A 185 -15.89 4.76 14.78
C LEU A 185 -14.93 5.92 14.99
N PHE A 186 -14.56 6.21 16.22
CA PHE A 186 -13.54 7.19 16.59
C PHE A 186 -12.37 6.47 17.28
N VAL A 187 -11.14 6.75 16.86
CA VAL A 187 -9.92 6.04 17.28
C VAL A 187 -8.85 7.05 17.66
N ARG A 188 -8.38 6.99 18.90
CA ARG A 188 -7.46 7.96 19.52
C ARG A 188 -8.01 9.40 19.46
N GLY A 189 -7.17 10.41 19.69
CA GLY A 189 -7.58 11.82 19.66
C GLY A 189 -8.55 12.25 20.78
N SER A 190 -9.34 13.28 20.50
CA SER A 190 -10.16 14.03 21.48
C SER A 190 -11.50 14.54 20.90
N VAL A 191 -12.58 14.26 21.62
CA VAL A 191 -13.96 14.63 21.27
C VAL A 191 -14.56 15.55 22.33
N ILE A 192 -15.31 16.58 21.92
CA ILE A 192 -16.01 17.51 22.80
C ILE A 192 -17.51 17.16 22.82
N ILE A 193 -18.06 16.99 24.03
CA ILE A 193 -19.45 16.59 24.29
C ILE A 193 -20.18 17.71 25.03
N THR A 194 -21.33 18.12 24.51
CA THR A 194 -22.22 19.09 25.15
C THR A 194 -23.61 18.49 25.40
N GLN A 195 -24.43 19.15 26.22
CA GLN A 195 -25.83 18.76 26.42
C GLN A 195 -26.65 18.78 25.12
N ALA A 196 -26.29 19.62 24.15
CA ALA A 196 -26.97 19.63 22.85
C ALA A 196 -26.64 18.37 22.03
N ASP A 197 -25.41 17.87 22.11
CA ASP A 197 -24.97 16.68 21.37
C ASP A 197 -25.66 15.43 21.91
N MET A 198 -25.67 15.26 23.24
CA MET A 198 -26.36 14.16 23.91
C MET A 198 -27.85 14.08 23.62
N ILE A 199 -28.48 15.17 23.18
CA ILE A 199 -29.87 15.19 22.71
C ILE A 199 -29.93 14.79 21.21
N ASN A 200 -29.14 15.45 20.35
CA ASN A 200 -29.27 15.33 18.89
C ASN A 200 -28.77 13.99 18.33
N ILE A 201 -27.58 13.53 18.74
CA ILE A 201 -26.97 12.28 18.24
C ILE A 201 -27.27 11.06 19.13
N SER A 202 -28.18 11.23 20.08
CA SER A 202 -28.69 10.20 20.99
C SER A 202 -29.05 8.87 20.33
N ASN A 203 -29.75 8.92 19.20
CA ASN A 203 -30.26 7.74 18.49
C ASN A 203 -29.22 7.07 17.58
N THR A 204 -28.01 7.62 17.52
CA THR A 204 -26.94 7.19 16.62
C THR A 204 -26.03 6.19 17.32
N TYR A 205 -25.80 5.02 16.72
CA TYR A 205 -24.76 4.10 17.18
C TYR A 205 -23.37 4.71 16.96
N MET A 206 -22.49 4.68 17.95
CA MET A 206 -21.11 5.16 17.83
C MET A 206 -20.14 4.25 18.60
N ALA A 207 -18.90 4.17 18.14
CA ALA A 207 -17.83 3.45 18.83
C ALA A 207 -16.63 4.37 19.06
N PHE A 208 -16.00 4.24 20.23
CA PHE A 208 -14.87 5.07 20.66
C PHE A 208 -13.75 4.17 21.20
N ASP A 209 -12.58 4.18 20.58
CA ASP A 209 -11.39 3.42 20.98
C ASP A 209 -10.25 4.37 21.37
N ARG A 210 -9.80 4.34 22.63
CA ARG A 210 -8.73 5.22 23.17
C ARG A 210 -9.00 6.72 22.99
N VAL A 211 -10.27 7.13 22.91
CA VAL A 211 -10.69 8.53 22.69
C VAL A 211 -10.71 9.29 24.02
N ALA A 212 -10.07 10.47 24.06
CA ALA A 212 -10.22 11.42 25.15
C ALA A 212 -11.50 12.26 24.98
N PHE A 213 -12.20 12.55 26.08
CA PHE A 213 -13.41 13.36 26.06
C PHE A 213 -13.21 14.66 26.80
N ARG A 214 -13.81 15.74 26.31
CA ARG A 214 -14.02 16.99 27.04
C ARG A 214 -15.51 17.27 27.13
N ILE A 215 -16.06 17.20 28.33
CA ILE A 215 -17.49 17.06 28.59
C ILE A 215 -18.00 18.33 29.29
N GLY A 216 -18.99 18.98 28.69
CA GLY A 216 -19.64 20.18 29.21
C GLY A 216 -18.67 21.33 29.45
N THR A 217 -18.32 21.56 30.71
CA THR A 217 -17.45 22.67 31.19
C THR A 217 -16.04 22.23 31.56
N GLU A 218 -15.66 20.97 31.33
CA GLU A 218 -14.25 20.53 31.42
C GLU A 218 -13.35 21.39 30.51
N THR A 219 -12.14 21.74 30.96
CA THR A 219 -11.20 22.58 30.19
C THR A 219 -10.39 21.77 29.17
N GLU A 220 -9.91 20.60 29.60
CA GLU A 220 -9.06 19.69 28.84
C GLU A 220 -9.79 18.40 28.46
N ALA A 221 -9.33 17.73 27.41
CA ALA A 221 -9.82 16.39 27.06
C ALA A 221 -9.04 15.31 27.82
N THR A 222 -9.74 14.37 28.45
CA THR A 222 -9.13 13.27 29.23
C THR A 222 -9.77 11.92 28.86
N LEU A 223 -8.97 10.86 28.87
CA LEU A 223 -9.43 9.48 28.65
C LEU A 223 -10.48 9.06 29.70
N LEU A 224 -11.30 8.07 29.34
CA LEU A 224 -12.20 7.41 30.28
C LEU A 224 -11.43 6.39 31.12
N THR A 225 -11.79 6.26 32.40
CA THR A 225 -11.16 5.30 33.32
C THR A 225 -12.00 4.04 33.48
N GLY A 226 -11.46 2.89 33.06
CA GLY A 226 -12.10 1.57 33.14
C GLY A 226 -11.30 0.53 32.36
N ASN A 227 -11.53 -0.75 32.65
CA ASN A 227 -10.91 -1.89 31.96
C ASN A 227 -11.90 -2.61 31.03
N THR A 228 -13.19 -2.30 31.17
CA THR A 228 -14.29 -2.85 30.36
C THR A 228 -15.17 -1.73 29.79
N ALA A 229 -15.86 -2.01 28.69
CA ALA A 229 -16.80 -1.10 28.04
C ALA A 229 -17.90 -0.60 28.99
N ASP A 230 -18.33 -1.41 29.95
CA ASP A 230 -19.32 -1.04 30.96
C ASP A 230 -18.77 -0.07 32.01
N GLU A 231 -17.54 -0.26 32.48
CA GLU A 231 -16.84 0.68 33.37
C GLU A 231 -16.55 2.01 32.66
N LEU A 232 -16.06 1.95 31.41
CA LEU A 232 -15.79 3.13 30.58
C LEU A 232 -17.07 3.93 30.30
N ARG A 233 -18.16 3.23 29.95
CA ARG A 233 -19.49 3.82 29.77
C ARG A 233 -20.01 4.45 31.07
N GLN A 234 -19.80 3.82 32.23
CA GLN A 234 -20.21 4.41 33.50
C GLN A 234 -19.39 5.67 33.81
N ASN A 235 -18.07 5.65 33.62
CA ASN A 235 -17.22 6.82 33.81
C ASN A 235 -17.61 8.00 32.89
N PHE A 236 -18.02 7.71 31.65
CA PHE A 236 -18.56 8.71 30.73
C PHE A 236 -19.87 9.33 31.27
N VAL A 237 -20.78 8.52 31.80
CA VAL A 237 -22.07 8.95 32.38
C VAL A 237 -21.87 9.77 33.65
N ASP A 238 -20.93 9.37 34.51
CA ASP A 238 -20.58 10.09 35.74
C ASP A 238 -19.98 11.47 35.43
N ARG A 239 -19.07 11.55 34.46
CA ARG A 239 -18.49 12.82 33.99
C ARG A 239 -19.52 13.73 33.32
N CYS A 240 -20.42 13.19 32.49
CA CYS A 240 -21.57 13.95 31.96
C CYS A 240 -22.42 14.54 33.09
N THR A 241 -22.75 13.72 34.10
CA THR A 241 -23.55 14.15 35.26
C THR A 241 -22.83 15.26 36.05
N ALA A 242 -21.53 15.10 36.32
CA ALA A 242 -20.70 16.11 37.00
C ALA A 242 -20.58 17.42 36.21
N ALA A 243 -20.54 17.35 34.88
CA ALA A 243 -20.53 18.50 33.98
C ALA A 243 -21.94 19.13 33.75
N GLY A 244 -22.96 18.69 34.48
CA GLY A 244 -24.33 19.22 34.40
C GLY A 244 -25.14 18.76 33.19
N ILE A 245 -24.67 17.74 32.45
CA ILE A 245 -25.38 17.11 31.34
C ILE A 245 -26.35 16.06 31.93
N THR A 246 -27.57 16.48 32.21
CA THR A 246 -28.58 15.65 32.90
C THR A 246 -29.42 14.79 31.97
N ASN A 247 -29.65 15.24 30.72
CA ASN A 247 -30.39 14.48 29.73
C ASN A 247 -29.42 13.57 28.94
N ILE A 248 -28.97 12.48 29.57
CA ILE A 248 -28.22 11.38 28.96
C ILE A 248 -29.23 10.30 28.55
N PRO A 249 -29.52 10.07 27.25
CA PRO A 249 -30.57 9.14 26.87
C PRO A 249 -30.22 7.68 27.20
N ALA A 250 -31.13 7.02 27.90
CA ALA A 250 -31.04 5.60 28.21
C ALA A 250 -31.81 4.77 27.19
N TYR A 251 -31.25 3.64 26.78
CA TYR A 251 -31.85 2.72 25.82
C TYR A 251 -32.09 1.36 26.45
N THR A 252 -33.26 0.79 26.20
CA THR A 252 -33.61 -0.57 26.61
C THR A 252 -32.81 -1.57 25.79
N GLU A 253 -31.87 -2.27 26.43
CA GLU A 253 -31.06 -3.29 25.76
C GLU A 253 -31.74 -4.67 25.77
N TYR A 254 -31.13 -5.63 25.06
CA TYR A 254 -31.58 -7.03 25.03
C TYR A 254 -31.48 -7.64 26.44
N GLY A 255 -32.62 -7.69 27.15
CA GLY A 255 -32.70 -8.04 28.57
C GLY A 255 -33.58 -7.07 29.38
N GLY A 256 -33.99 -5.93 28.82
CA GLY A 256 -34.93 -5.00 29.45
C GLY A 256 -34.29 -3.94 30.36
N ALA A 257 -32.96 -3.98 30.55
CA ALA A 257 -32.23 -2.93 31.27
C ALA A 257 -32.16 -1.64 30.44
N ASN A 258 -32.48 -0.50 31.05
CA ASN A 258 -32.29 0.82 30.43
C ASN A 258 -30.88 1.32 30.71
N VAL A 259 -30.01 1.31 29.69
CA VAL A 259 -28.59 1.66 29.79
C VAL A 259 -28.37 3.09 29.29
N PRO A 260 -27.93 4.03 30.14
CA PRO A 260 -27.53 5.37 29.72
C PRO A 260 -26.41 5.29 28.67
N ALA A 261 -26.59 6.01 27.55
CA ALA A 261 -25.72 5.93 26.37
C ALA A 261 -25.59 4.52 25.74
N GLY A 262 -26.52 3.57 25.95
CA GLY A 262 -26.47 2.18 25.44
C GLY A 262 -26.47 1.96 23.91
N ARG A 263 -26.38 3.04 23.12
CA ARG A 263 -26.04 2.98 21.67
C ARG A 263 -24.56 3.24 21.40
N TRP A 264 -23.78 3.65 22.40
CA TRP A 264 -22.37 3.96 22.27
C TRP A 264 -21.54 2.87 22.98
N VAL A 265 -20.46 2.46 22.34
CA VAL A 265 -19.48 1.54 22.92
C VAL A 265 -18.14 2.25 23.08
N PHE A 266 -17.51 2.06 24.23
CA PHE A 266 -16.22 2.64 24.59
C PHE A 266 -15.24 1.51 24.83
N SER A 267 -14.00 1.65 24.36
CA SER A 267 -12.93 0.66 24.54
C SER A 267 -11.56 1.35 24.57
N ASN A 268 -10.54 0.61 25.00
CA ASN A 268 -9.14 1.05 25.02
C ASN A 268 -8.22 0.19 24.14
N ASN A 269 -8.74 -0.86 23.50
CA ASN A 269 -7.95 -1.88 22.79
C ASN A 269 -8.74 -2.68 21.74
N SER A 270 -9.87 -2.18 21.24
CA SER A 270 -10.72 -2.88 20.26
C SER A 270 -10.42 -2.55 18.79
N VAL A 271 -9.41 -1.72 18.51
CA VAL A 271 -9.01 -1.33 17.15
C VAL A 271 -7.52 -1.59 16.91
N ALA A 272 -7.22 -2.37 15.86
CA ALA A 272 -5.87 -2.65 15.39
C ALA A 272 -5.34 -1.49 14.52
N GLY A 273 -4.10 -1.10 14.77
CA GLY A 273 -3.49 0.09 14.18
C GLY A 273 -4.35 1.33 14.41
N ASP A 274 -4.96 1.80 13.33
CA ASP A 274 -5.67 3.08 13.23
C ASP A 274 -7.18 2.94 13.03
N TYR A 275 -7.68 1.85 12.44
CA TYR A 275 -9.07 1.81 11.95
C TYR A 275 -9.75 0.44 11.83
N ASP A 276 -9.03 -0.67 12.01
CA ASP A 276 -9.60 -2.02 11.87
C ASP A 276 -10.16 -2.55 13.19
N VAL A 277 -11.46 -2.88 13.23
CA VAL A 277 -12.10 -3.45 14.44
C VAL A 277 -11.59 -4.87 14.68
N ILE A 278 -11.15 -5.17 15.91
CA ILE A 278 -10.58 -6.47 16.29
C ILE A 278 -11.72 -7.49 16.53
N GLU A 279 -11.62 -8.68 15.92
CA GLU A 279 -12.57 -9.78 16.12
C GLU A 279 -12.50 -10.29 17.57
N GLY A 280 -13.63 -10.34 18.26
CA GLY A 280 -13.73 -10.65 19.68
C GLY A 280 -13.52 -9.46 20.61
N GLY A 281 -13.14 -8.29 20.08
CA GLY A 281 -13.05 -7.04 20.85
C GLY A 281 -14.42 -6.57 21.36
N GLU A 282 -14.41 -5.56 22.22
CA GLU A 282 -15.63 -5.02 22.84
C GLU A 282 -16.54 -4.36 21.80
N ILE A 283 -15.94 -3.62 20.85
CA ILE A 283 -16.63 -2.96 19.75
C ILE A 283 -17.29 -4.00 18.81
N ASP A 284 -16.58 -5.07 18.46
CA ASP A 284 -17.11 -6.18 17.65
C ASP A 284 -18.24 -6.94 18.38
N SER A 285 -18.03 -7.26 19.66
CA SER A 285 -19.01 -7.98 20.49
C SER A 285 -20.31 -7.17 20.65
N PHE A 286 -20.19 -5.85 20.89
CA PHE A 286 -21.33 -4.93 20.91
C PHE A 286 -22.06 -4.87 19.57
N ALA A 287 -21.30 -4.81 18.47
CA ALA A 287 -21.81 -4.70 17.11
C ALA A 287 -22.55 -5.96 16.65
N LYS A 288 -21.94 -7.15 16.82
CA LYS A 288 -22.54 -8.47 16.55
C LYS A 288 -23.85 -8.66 17.32
N THR A 289 -23.88 -8.31 18.60
CA THR A 289 -25.08 -8.38 19.45
C THR A 289 -26.23 -7.50 18.93
N ARG A 290 -25.93 -6.44 18.17
CA ARG A 290 -26.91 -5.48 17.63
C ARG A 290 -27.16 -5.61 16.12
N GLY A 291 -26.48 -6.52 15.43
CA GLY A 291 -26.60 -6.70 13.98
C GLY A 291 -26.01 -5.55 13.15
N ILE A 292 -25.02 -4.83 13.70
CA ILE A 292 -24.35 -3.69 13.06
C ILE A 292 -22.85 -3.97 12.87
N TYR A 293 -22.13 -3.04 12.22
CA TYR A 293 -20.66 -2.97 12.22
C TYR A 293 -20.24 -1.50 12.36
N PHE A 294 -19.06 -1.25 12.95
CA PHE A 294 -18.55 0.10 13.17
C PHE A 294 -17.39 0.46 12.24
N GLY A 295 -17.30 1.74 11.90
CA GLY A 295 -16.18 2.29 11.14
C GLY A 295 -16.22 1.92 9.66
N TYR A 296 -15.09 2.14 9.00
CA TYR A 296 -14.97 2.15 7.54
C TYR A 296 -15.20 0.78 6.86
N SER A 297 -15.19 -0.33 7.61
CA SER A 297 -15.27 -1.69 7.09
C SER A 297 -16.20 -2.55 7.94
N ASN A 298 -16.90 -3.49 7.30
CA ASN A 298 -17.66 -4.54 7.99
C ASN A 298 -16.82 -5.80 8.26
N GLN A 299 -15.55 -5.80 7.87
CA GLN A 299 -14.59 -6.85 8.19
C GLN A 299 -13.95 -6.57 9.54
N THR A 300 -13.77 -7.62 10.34
CA THR A 300 -12.98 -7.57 11.58
C THR A 300 -11.65 -8.28 11.36
N VAL A 301 -10.61 -7.85 12.06
CA VAL A 301 -9.25 -8.40 11.91
C VAL A 301 -8.81 -9.20 13.13
N LYS A 302 -7.87 -10.11 12.92
CA LYS A 302 -7.11 -10.77 14.00
C LYS A 302 -5.68 -10.25 13.94
N PRO A 303 -5.29 -9.29 14.78
CA PRO A 303 -3.94 -8.74 14.74
C PRO A 303 -2.92 -9.79 15.17
N ILE A 304 -1.87 -9.94 14.36
CA ILE A 304 -0.65 -10.66 14.72
C ILE A 304 0.23 -9.62 15.41
N VAL A 305 0.42 -9.73 16.73
CA VAL A 305 1.11 -8.70 17.51
C VAL A 305 2.63 -8.79 17.36
N ILE A 306 3.33 -7.67 17.50
CA ILE A 306 4.78 -7.67 17.73
C ILE A 306 4.96 -7.64 19.26
N ALA A 307 5.67 -8.62 19.82
CA ALA A 307 5.83 -8.80 21.26
C ALA A 307 7.32 -8.98 21.63
N SER A 308 7.76 -8.29 22.68
CA SER A 308 9.03 -8.57 23.35
C SER A 308 9.02 -9.96 24.04
N ASP A 309 7.84 -10.42 24.46
CA ASP A 309 7.62 -11.76 24.99
C ASP A 309 7.54 -12.82 23.89
N GLY A 310 8.61 -13.61 23.75
CA GLY A 310 8.68 -14.77 22.85
C GLY A 310 7.70 -15.90 23.14
N THR A 311 7.05 -15.92 24.32
CA THR A 311 6.05 -16.94 24.67
C THR A 311 4.65 -16.67 24.11
N ALA A 312 4.39 -15.44 23.66
CA ALA A 312 3.09 -15.01 23.14
C ALA A 312 2.67 -15.85 21.91
N ALA A 313 1.41 -16.33 21.92
CA ALA A 313 0.84 -17.04 20.79
C ALA A 313 0.61 -16.10 19.60
N ALA A 314 0.89 -16.57 18.38
CA ALA A 314 0.67 -15.83 17.14
C ALA A 314 1.24 -14.38 17.15
N SER A 315 2.49 -14.24 17.62
CA SER A 315 3.25 -12.98 17.64
C SER A 315 4.48 -13.02 16.73
N PHE A 316 5.01 -11.86 16.35
CA PHE A 316 6.42 -11.70 15.98
C PHE A 316 7.22 -11.36 17.25
N ASN A 317 8.42 -11.92 17.43
CA ASN A 317 9.13 -11.76 18.70
C ASN A 317 10.67 -11.77 18.62
N ALA A 318 11.29 -11.32 19.72
CA ALA A 318 12.74 -11.11 19.87
C ALA A 318 13.61 -12.37 19.74
N ASP A 319 13.03 -13.59 19.81
CA ASP A 319 13.78 -14.84 19.57
C ASP A 319 13.88 -15.18 18.06
N SER A 320 13.23 -14.40 17.18
CA SER A 320 13.00 -14.71 15.75
C SER A 320 13.44 -13.68 14.66
N PRO A 321 14.24 -12.61 14.92
CA PRO A 321 14.78 -11.76 13.85
C PRO A 321 16.04 -12.34 13.19
N LYS A 322 16.27 -11.99 11.93
CA LYS A 322 17.62 -11.95 11.34
C LYS A 322 18.34 -10.66 11.76
N GLU A 323 19.66 -10.67 11.68
CA GLU A 323 20.58 -9.58 12.05
C GLU A 323 20.14 -8.18 11.56
N SER A 324 20.55 -7.14 12.28
CA SER A 324 20.20 -5.70 12.09
C SER A 324 18.74 -5.29 12.40
N ILE A 325 17.90 -6.20 12.91
CA ILE A 325 16.55 -5.89 13.41
C ILE A 325 16.47 -6.01 14.94
N ALA A 326 15.98 -4.96 15.59
CA ALA A 326 15.60 -4.93 17.01
C ALA A 326 14.07 -4.95 17.18
N ILE A 327 13.56 -5.63 18.21
CA ILE A 327 12.13 -5.87 18.44
C ILE A 327 11.71 -5.39 19.82
N SER A 328 10.55 -4.75 19.89
CA SER A 328 9.89 -4.29 21.13
C SER A 328 8.37 -4.38 20.97
N ASP A 329 7.60 -4.24 22.05
CA ASP A 329 6.14 -4.37 21.98
C ASP A 329 5.53 -3.39 20.96
N ASN A 330 4.83 -3.93 19.96
CA ASN A 330 4.22 -3.21 18.84
C ASN A 330 5.21 -2.44 17.93
N ASN A 331 6.52 -2.69 18.01
CA ASN A 331 7.52 -1.91 17.26
C ASN A 331 8.73 -2.76 16.80
N ILE A 332 9.08 -2.61 15.51
CA ILE A 332 10.27 -3.18 14.89
C ILE A 332 11.20 -2.01 14.51
N THR A 333 12.45 -2.06 14.93
CA THR A 333 13.44 -1.00 14.72
C THR A 333 14.64 -1.55 13.96
N LEU A 334 15.16 -0.78 13.00
CA LEU A 334 16.36 -1.11 12.23
C LEU A 334 17.55 -0.33 12.80
N ASP A 335 18.62 -1.02 13.19
CA ASP A 335 19.88 -0.38 13.61
C ASP A 335 20.79 -0.19 12.39
N ALA A 336 20.28 0.53 11.39
CA ALA A 336 20.80 0.57 10.04
C ALA A 336 21.22 1.98 9.61
N ASP A 337 22.43 2.11 9.07
CA ASP A 337 22.84 3.29 8.30
C ASP A 337 22.00 3.33 7.01
N THR A 338 21.14 4.34 6.87
CA THR A 338 20.23 4.48 5.72
C THR A 338 20.93 4.77 4.40
N THR A 339 22.25 5.05 4.40
CA THR A 339 23.07 5.13 3.19
C THR A 339 23.48 3.76 2.64
N VAL A 340 23.19 2.68 3.37
CA VAL A 340 23.47 1.29 2.97
C VAL A 340 22.18 0.48 2.93
N ARG A 341 21.99 -0.29 1.84
CA ARG A 341 20.90 -1.27 1.71
C ARG A 341 21.11 -2.35 2.78
N THR A 342 20.26 -2.34 3.79
CA THR A 342 20.22 -3.32 4.88
C THR A 342 19.00 -4.20 4.67
N GLU A 343 19.21 -5.51 4.73
CA GLU A 343 18.17 -6.53 4.55
C GLU A 343 18.07 -7.40 5.80
N GLY A 344 16.89 -7.42 6.40
CA GLY A 344 16.55 -8.34 7.47
C GLY A 344 15.19 -8.97 7.23
N TYR A 345 14.84 -9.95 8.06
CA TYR A 345 13.46 -10.42 8.16
C TYR A 345 13.15 -10.77 9.60
N ILE A 346 11.86 -10.83 9.90
CA ILE A 346 11.32 -11.26 11.18
C ILE A 346 10.28 -12.36 10.93
N ASP A 347 10.45 -13.50 11.59
CA ASP A 347 9.49 -14.60 11.56
C ASP A 347 8.47 -14.49 12.71
N SER A 348 7.22 -14.87 12.44
CA SER A 348 6.22 -15.05 13.50
C SER A 348 6.43 -16.39 14.23
N ASN A 349 5.91 -16.50 15.45
CA ASN A 349 5.52 -17.78 16.04
C ASN A 349 4.50 -18.49 15.11
N ILE A 350 4.36 -19.81 15.26
CA ILE A 350 3.38 -20.61 14.51
C ILE A 350 1.97 -20.21 14.94
N ILE A 351 1.18 -19.74 13.98
CA ILE A 351 -0.18 -19.27 14.12
C ILE A 351 -1.13 -20.45 13.87
N TRP A 352 -1.91 -20.83 14.88
CA TRP A 352 -2.99 -21.80 14.73
C TRP A 352 -4.29 -21.11 14.30
N LEU A 353 -4.82 -21.48 13.14
CA LEU A 353 -5.98 -20.83 12.51
C LEU A 353 -7.34 -21.35 13.04
N GLY A 354 -7.35 -22.19 14.08
CA GLY A 354 -8.58 -22.74 14.65
C GLY A 354 -9.27 -23.74 13.71
N GLY A 355 -8.50 -24.66 13.13
CA GLY A 355 -8.93 -25.58 12.06
C GLY A 355 -8.57 -25.08 10.66
N LEU A 356 -9.00 -25.80 9.63
CA LEU A 356 -8.77 -25.42 8.23
C LEU A 356 -9.53 -24.13 7.89
N ARG A 357 -8.80 -23.06 7.57
CA ARG A 357 -9.33 -21.75 7.16
C ARG A 357 -8.88 -21.39 5.76
N LYS A 358 -9.70 -20.60 5.08
CA LYS A 358 -9.29 -19.78 3.93
C LYS A 358 -8.60 -18.51 4.44
N LEU A 359 -7.46 -18.17 3.86
CA LEU A 359 -6.87 -16.84 3.95
C LEU A 359 -7.60 -15.92 2.95
N ASN A 360 -8.22 -14.84 3.42
CA ASN A 360 -9.00 -13.92 2.58
C ASN A 360 -8.21 -12.66 2.21
N MET A 361 -7.42 -12.17 3.15
CA MET A 361 -6.64 -10.93 3.11
C MET A 361 -5.55 -11.05 4.19
N LEU A 362 -4.41 -10.40 3.99
CA LEU A 362 -3.50 -10.05 5.07
C LEU A 362 -3.34 -8.52 5.06
N ASN A 363 -3.42 -7.86 6.22
CA ASN A 363 -3.18 -6.40 6.30
C ASN A 363 -1.84 -6.14 7.00
N ILE A 364 -0.94 -5.41 6.35
CA ILE A 364 0.35 -5.00 6.92
C ILE A 364 0.22 -3.56 7.43
N LEU A 365 -0.20 -3.42 8.69
CA LEU A 365 -0.32 -2.11 9.33
C LEU A 365 1.07 -1.60 9.74
N HIS A 366 1.65 -0.70 8.94
CA HIS A 366 2.98 -0.13 9.19
C HIS A 366 3.01 1.40 9.13
N ASN A 367 3.95 2.00 9.87
CA ASN A 367 4.24 3.44 9.90
C ASN A 367 5.57 3.81 9.20
N LEU A 368 6.18 2.87 8.48
CA LEU A 368 7.46 3.08 7.78
C LEU A 368 7.42 4.34 6.89
N PRO A 369 8.44 5.20 6.95
CA PRO A 369 8.51 6.40 6.10
C PRO A 369 8.85 6.02 4.66
N VAL A 370 7.80 5.81 3.85
CA VAL A 370 7.91 5.56 2.41
C VAL A 370 8.68 6.69 1.71
N ASP A 371 8.45 7.94 2.14
CA ASP A 371 9.16 9.15 1.68
C ASP A 371 10.65 9.18 2.07
N SER A 372 11.15 8.18 2.81
CA SER A 372 12.55 8.00 3.20
C SER A 372 13.12 6.64 2.74
N GLY A 373 12.47 5.98 1.76
CA GLY A 373 12.96 4.73 1.18
C GLY A 373 12.78 3.48 2.07
N VAL A 374 12.03 3.55 3.17
CA VAL A 374 11.83 2.39 4.05
C VAL A 374 10.56 1.63 3.64
N ALA A 375 10.71 0.36 3.26
CA ALA A 375 9.62 -0.48 2.78
C ALA A 375 9.61 -1.87 3.44
N VAL A 376 8.42 -2.43 3.61
CA VAL A 376 8.22 -3.89 3.65
C VAL A 376 8.37 -4.40 2.22
N ASP A 377 9.11 -5.49 2.04
CA ASP A 377 9.63 -5.94 0.73
C ASP A 377 8.61 -5.90 -0.41
N SER A 378 8.83 -4.94 -1.30
CA SER A 378 8.20 -4.91 -2.61
C SER A 378 9.28 -5.32 -3.61
N THR A 379 9.25 -6.58 -4.03
CA THR A 379 10.19 -7.14 -5.01
C THR A 379 10.23 -6.24 -6.26
N PHE A 380 11.41 -5.65 -6.50
CA PHE A 380 11.62 -4.29 -7.03
C PHE A 380 10.84 -3.86 -8.29
N ALA A 381 10.25 -2.65 -8.28
CA ALA A 381 9.43 -2.13 -9.40
C ALA A 381 9.03 -0.61 -9.36
N PHE A 382 8.05 -0.18 -10.20
CA PHE A 382 7.68 1.19 -10.65
C PHE A 382 7.69 2.31 -9.59
N GLY A 383 8.00 3.56 -9.96
CA GLY A 383 8.55 4.04 -11.25
C GLY A 383 7.87 5.29 -11.84
N HIS A 384 8.52 5.91 -12.84
CA HIS A 384 8.20 7.27 -13.28
C HIS A 384 8.15 7.47 -14.80
N LYS A 385 7.52 8.58 -15.20
CA LYS A 385 7.21 8.97 -16.59
C LYS A 385 7.83 10.33 -16.87
N LEU A 386 8.32 10.50 -18.11
CA LEU A 386 9.03 11.70 -18.54
C LEU A 386 8.42 12.25 -19.83
N ASP A 387 8.20 13.56 -19.86
CA ASP A 387 7.56 14.24 -20.99
C ASP A 387 8.60 14.67 -22.05
N LYS A 388 8.26 14.37 -23.30
CA LYS A 388 9.05 14.70 -24.49
C LYS A 388 8.97 16.20 -24.79
N ILE A 389 10.10 16.80 -25.13
CA ILE A 389 10.16 18.10 -25.82
C ILE A 389 10.74 17.84 -27.20
N ASP A 390 10.03 18.25 -28.25
CA ASP A 390 10.48 18.13 -29.63
C ASP A 390 11.24 19.40 -30.08
N GLY A 391 12.39 19.21 -30.73
CA GLY A 391 12.95 20.19 -31.67
C GLY A 391 14.01 21.17 -31.16
N VAL A 392 15.28 20.74 -31.20
CA VAL A 392 16.38 21.50 -31.83
C VAL A 392 17.16 20.51 -32.70
N ASN A 393 17.72 20.96 -33.82
CA ASN A 393 18.54 20.15 -34.73
C ASN A 393 19.90 20.83 -34.94
N GLU A 394 20.88 20.04 -35.43
CA GLU A 394 22.20 20.41 -36.00
C GLU A 394 23.47 20.33 -35.10
N SER A 395 24.34 19.41 -35.54
CA SER A 395 25.82 19.34 -35.43
C SER A 395 26.55 19.68 -34.12
N LEU A 396 27.02 18.63 -33.44
CA LEU A 396 28.19 18.67 -32.54
C LEU A 396 29.43 18.13 -33.27
N ASN A 397 30.36 18.99 -33.66
CA ASN A 397 31.63 18.61 -34.29
C ASN A 397 32.81 18.74 -33.31
N GLN A 398 33.17 17.61 -32.66
CA GLN A 398 34.51 17.19 -32.20
C GLN A 398 35.39 18.13 -31.33
N PRO A 399 36.19 17.61 -30.38
CA PRO A 399 36.05 16.38 -29.58
C PRO A 399 36.03 16.68 -28.06
N PHE A 400 35.69 15.67 -27.25
CA PHE A 400 35.81 15.76 -25.78
C PHE A 400 37.27 15.62 -25.32
N ASP A 401 37.97 16.74 -25.25
CA ASP A 401 38.85 17.00 -24.11
C ASP A 401 38.33 18.27 -23.41
N GLY A 402 38.40 18.31 -22.08
CA GLY A 402 37.58 19.24 -21.28
C GLY A 402 37.95 20.71 -21.49
N ILE A 403 37.19 21.46 -22.31
CA ILE A 403 37.44 22.89 -22.54
C ILE A 403 37.26 23.67 -21.24
N THR A 404 38.38 24.00 -20.59
CA THR A 404 38.44 25.02 -19.55
C THR A 404 38.24 26.38 -20.23
N VAL A 405 36.98 26.85 -20.31
CA VAL A 405 36.61 28.09 -20.99
C VAL A 405 37.18 29.29 -20.22
N ALA A 406 38.41 29.69 -20.54
CA ALA A 406 39.08 30.89 -20.00
C ALA A 406 38.58 32.21 -20.66
N VAL A 407 37.34 32.22 -21.15
CA VAL A 407 36.70 33.32 -21.88
C VAL A 407 35.57 33.89 -21.01
N PRO A 408 35.43 35.22 -20.86
CA PRO A 408 34.43 35.81 -19.98
C PRO A 408 33.00 35.49 -20.44
N VAL A 409 32.29 34.75 -19.60
CA VAL A 409 30.86 34.41 -19.76
C VAL A 409 30.02 35.68 -19.66
N GLN A 410 29.09 35.89 -20.59
CA GLN A 410 28.10 36.95 -20.49
C GLN A 410 26.72 36.41 -20.08
N MET A 411 25.93 37.25 -19.42
CA MET A 411 24.52 36.95 -19.12
C MET A 411 23.64 37.68 -20.12
N SER A 412 22.79 36.95 -20.85
CA SER A 412 21.81 37.52 -21.78
C SER A 412 20.56 36.65 -21.85
N THR A 413 19.42 37.21 -21.46
CA THR A 413 18.13 36.49 -21.35
C THR A 413 17.36 36.39 -22.67
N THR A 414 17.98 36.75 -23.80
CA THR A 414 17.31 36.87 -25.11
C THR A 414 18.00 36.11 -26.25
N ALA A 415 19.04 35.34 -25.96
CA ALA A 415 19.79 34.58 -26.95
C ALA A 415 19.21 33.17 -27.18
N THR A 416 18.86 32.86 -28.43
CA THR A 416 18.60 31.48 -28.89
C THR A 416 19.94 30.79 -29.15
N PRO A 417 20.23 29.60 -28.59
CA PRO A 417 21.50 28.90 -28.81
C PRO A 417 21.65 28.42 -30.26
N GLU A 418 22.87 28.49 -30.77
CA GLU A 418 23.31 27.73 -31.96
C GLU A 418 23.74 26.31 -31.58
N ALA A 419 24.28 26.14 -30.36
CA ALA A 419 24.57 24.83 -29.77
C ALA A 419 24.46 24.89 -28.23
N ILE A 420 24.25 23.73 -27.60
CA ILE A 420 24.31 23.55 -26.15
C ILE A 420 25.56 22.71 -25.83
N VAL A 421 26.43 23.21 -24.94
CA VAL A 421 27.71 22.57 -24.61
C VAL A 421 27.77 22.26 -23.11
N PHE A 422 28.24 21.06 -22.75
CA PHE A 422 28.48 20.68 -21.36
C PHE A 422 29.88 21.13 -20.92
N CYS A 423 29.94 21.98 -19.91
CA CYS A 423 31.18 22.61 -19.43
C CYS A 423 31.54 22.07 -18.04
N LYS A 424 32.73 21.45 -17.94
CA LYS A 424 33.25 20.89 -16.68
C LYS A 424 33.93 21.97 -15.85
N GLY A 425 33.61 22.06 -14.55
CA GLY A 425 34.29 22.94 -13.58
C GLY A 425 34.11 24.46 -13.77
N MET A 426 33.17 24.90 -14.62
CA MET A 426 33.05 26.28 -15.12
C MET A 426 32.81 27.35 -14.02
N PHE A 427 32.18 26.95 -12.89
CA PHE A 427 32.00 27.80 -11.71
C PHE A 427 32.27 26.97 -10.45
N ALA A 428 33.27 27.36 -9.64
CA ALA A 428 33.59 26.72 -8.35
C ALA A 428 33.71 25.18 -8.38
N GLY A 429 34.15 24.59 -9.51
CA GLY A 429 34.25 23.14 -9.69
C GLY A 429 32.95 22.42 -10.11
N GLN A 430 31.84 23.14 -10.27
CA GLN A 430 30.57 22.59 -10.75
C GLN A 430 30.58 22.39 -12.27
N ASN A 431 29.84 21.38 -12.73
CA ASN A 431 29.61 21.10 -14.15
C ASN A 431 28.22 21.62 -14.55
N THR A 432 28.12 22.33 -15.68
CA THR A 432 26.87 22.96 -16.14
C THR A 432 26.81 23.00 -17.66
N PHE A 433 25.62 23.09 -18.24
CA PHE A 433 25.48 23.48 -19.64
C PHE A 433 25.68 24.99 -19.83
N ALA A 434 26.15 25.36 -21.02
CA ALA A 434 26.17 26.72 -21.56
C ALA A 434 25.61 26.73 -22.99
N ALA A 435 24.85 27.77 -23.34
CA ALA A 435 24.46 28.07 -24.70
C ALA A 435 25.63 28.74 -25.44
N LYS A 436 25.97 28.25 -26.63
CA LYS A 436 26.92 28.90 -27.55
C LYS A 436 26.14 29.71 -28.59
N VAL A 437 26.58 30.95 -28.83
CA VAL A 437 26.13 31.80 -29.95
C VAL A 437 27.35 32.55 -30.48
N GLY A 438 27.74 32.32 -31.73
CA GLY A 438 29.04 32.69 -32.25
C GLY A 438 30.16 32.15 -31.35
N ASP A 439 31.16 32.97 -31.05
CA ASP A 439 32.26 32.61 -30.13
C ASP A 439 31.94 32.84 -28.64
N THR A 440 30.70 33.22 -28.29
CA THR A 440 30.31 33.56 -26.91
C THR A 440 29.49 32.45 -26.25
N TYR A 441 29.74 32.23 -24.95
CA TYR A 441 29.03 31.25 -24.12
C TYR A 441 28.19 31.96 -23.05
N TYR A 442 26.96 31.48 -22.86
CA TYR A 442 25.95 32.02 -21.95
C TYR A 442 25.47 30.94 -20.97
N ASN A 443 25.62 31.15 -19.67
CA ASN A 443 25.18 30.18 -18.64
C ASN A 443 23.71 30.37 -18.19
N ASN A 444 23.04 31.40 -18.69
CA ASN A 444 21.66 31.75 -18.36
C ASN A 444 20.94 32.14 -19.67
N TRP A 445 20.07 31.26 -20.16
CA TRP A 445 19.42 31.34 -21.47
C TRP A 445 18.03 30.69 -21.41
N VAL A 446 17.12 31.13 -22.28
CA VAL A 446 15.71 30.69 -22.26
C VAL A 446 15.60 29.23 -22.69
N GLY A 447 15.38 28.34 -21.73
CA GLY A 447 15.28 26.89 -21.96
C GLY A 447 16.34 26.05 -21.24
N ARG A 448 17.28 26.67 -20.49
CA ARG A 448 18.27 25.96 -19.65
C ARG A 448 17.62 24.90 -18.75
N ASP A 449 16.52 25.26 -18.11
CA ASP A 449 15.80 24.46 -17.12
C ASP A 449 15.19 23.15 -17.69
N ASN A 450 15.19 22.99 -19.03
CA ASN A 450 14.80 21.73 -19.68
C ASN A 450 15.92 20.68 -19.67
N TYR A 451 17.17 21.08 -19.40
CA TYR A 451 18.37 20.26 -19.51
C TYR A 451 19.17 20.18 -18.21
N ALA A 452 19.03 21.17 -17.33
CA ALA A 452 19.65 21.22 -16.01
C ALA A 452 18.67 21.61 -14.90
N ASP A 453 18.95 21.16 -13.68
CA ASP A 453 18.24 21.61 -12.48
C ASP A 453 18.59 23.06 -12.09
N GLY A 454 17.90 23.59 -11.08
CA GLY A 454 18.17 24.93 -10.54
C GLY A 454 19.55 25.12 -9.91
N SER A 455 20.34 24.05 -9.73
CA SER A 455 21.76 24.12 -9.32
C SER A 455 22.74 24.07 -10.50
N GLY A 456 22.24 23.80 -11.72
CA GLY A 456 23.02 23.69 -12.95
C GLY A 456 23.50 22.28 -13.30
N LYS A 457 23.19 21.26 -12.48
CA LYS A 457 23.49 19.85 -12.80
C LYS A 457 22.59 19.38 -13.94
N PRO A 458 23.05 18.47 -14.83
CA PRO A 458 22.16 17.82 -15.79
C PRO A 458 21.01 17.11 -15.09
N LEU A 459 19.83 17.14 -15.70
CA LEU A 459 18.71 16.31 -15.24
C LEU A 459 19.04 14.83 -15.52
N THR A 460 18.76 13.95 -14.55
CA THR A 460 18.92 12.48 -14.66
C THR A 460 17.98 11.82 -15.65
N ASP A 461 17.07 12.62 -16.24
CA ASP A 461 15.89 12.18 -16.98
C ASP A 461 15.96 12.46 -18.49
N ARG A 462 17.02 13.11 -18.95
CA ARG A 462 17.24 13.44 -20.37
C ARG A 462 18.21 12.47 -21.03
N LEU A 463 17.90 12.16 -22.28
CA LEU A 463 18.84 11.56 -23.22
C LEU A 463 19.63 12.67 -23.90
N PHE A 464 20.95 12.55 -23.92
CA PHE A 464 21.89 13.45 -24.58
C PHE A 464 22.58 12.70 -25.72
N VAL A 465 23.03 13.40 -26.76
CA VAL A 465 23.71 12.79 -27.92
C VAL A 465 25.04 13.48 -28.16
N HIS A 466 26.11 12.71 -28.37
CA HIS A 466 27.43 13.21 -28.73
C HIS A 466 28.13 12.20 -29.65
N ASN A 467 28.62 12.65 -30.82
CA ASN A 467 29.22 11.79 -31.86
C ASN A 467 28.37 10.54 -32.19
N ASP A 468 27.07 10.73 -32.38
CA ASP A 468 26.03 9.70 -32.60
C ASP A 468 25.84 8.67 -31.46
N GLN A 469 26.72 8.64 -30.46
CA GLN A 469 26.52 7.91 -29.21
C GLN A 469 25.51 8.62 -28.32
N LYS A 470 24.64 7.84 -27.67
CA LYS A 470 23.57 8.29 -26.78
C LYS A 470 24.04 8.18 -25.33
N TYR A 471 23.71 9.14 -24.47
CA TYR A 471 24.13 9.21 -23.08
C TYR A 471 22.98 9.63 -22.16
N TYR A 472 23.06 9.26 -20.87
CA TYR A 472 22.17 9.73 -19.81
C TYR A 472 22.99 10.15 -18.59
N TRP A 473 22.42 10.98 -17.70
CA TRP A 473 23.09 11.41 -16.47
C TRP A 473 22.67 10.54 -15.28
N ASP A 474 23.62 10.00 -14.52
CA ASP A 474 23.34 9.09 -13.39
C ASP A 474 23.19 9.78 -12.03
N GLY A 475 23.29 11.11 -11.99
CA GLY A 475 23.34 11.93 -10.78
C GLY A 475 24.74 12.46 -10.47
N SER A 476 25.79 11.80 -10.98
CA SER A 476 27.21 12.08 -10.73
C SER A 476 28.06 12.26 -11.99
N LYS A 477 27.72 11.55 -13.09
CA LYS A 477 28.43 11.52 -14.38
C LYS A 477 27.45 11.23 -15.52
N MET A 478 27.93 11.45 -16.74
CA MET A 478 27.29 10.89 -17.95
C MET A 478 27.68 9.42 -18.09
N ILE A 479 26.70 8.55 -18.35
CA ILE A 479 26.89 7.15 -18.78
C ILE A 479 26.41 7.03 -20.22
N GLU A 480 27.13 6.28 -21.05
CA GLU A 480 26.67 5.91 -22.39
C GLU A 480 25.47 4.95 -22.30
N ALA A 481 24.45 5.12 -23.14
CA ALA A 481 23.29 4.23 -23.17
C ALA A 481 23.75 2.83 -23.62
N ASN A 482 23.75 1.86 -22.68
CA ASN A 482 24.52 0.62 -22.79
C ASN A 482 24.37 -0.09 -24.15
N THR A 483 25.52 -0.46 -24.73
CA THR A 483 25.64 -1.47 -25.79
C THR A 483 25.66 -2.91 -25.24
N SER A 484 25.67 -3.07 -23.91
CA SER A 484 25.66 -4.33 -23.18
C SER A 484 24.38 -4.55 -22.38
N ILE A 485 23.94 -5.80 -22.33
CA ILE A 485 22.81 -6.27 -21.52
C ILE A 485 23.35 -6.95 -20.26
N GLU A 486 23.03 -6.37 -19.10
CA GLU A 486 23.37 -6.92 -17.79
C GLU A 486 22.44 -8.11 -17.48
N PRO A 487 22.94 -9.21 -16.89
CA PRO A 487 22.10 -10.32 -16.45
C PRO A 487 21.01 -9.86 -15.47
N ASP A 488 19.83 -10.46 -15.56
CA ASP A 488 18.68 -10.31 -14.66
C ASP A 488 18.05 -8.89 -14.61
N THR A 489 18.71 -7.89 -15.19
CA THR A 489 18.17 -6.55 -15.46
C THR A 489 17.11 -6.60 -16.56
N MET A 490 15.97 -5.96 -16.36
CA MET A 490 14.97 -5.78 -17.41
C MET A 490 15.30 -4.58 -18.32
N TYR A 491 14.92 -4.70 -19.59
CA TYR A 491 15.17 -3.72 -20.64
C TYR A 491 13.92 -3.47 -21.48
N ILE A 492 13.66 -2.20 -21.81
CA ILE A 492 12.50 -1.77 -22.60
C ILE A 492 12.91 -1.24 -23.96
N VAL A 493 12.27 -1.77 -25.01
CA VAL A 493 12.43 -1.32 -26.40
C VAL A 493 11.56 -0.09 -26.64
N ARG A 494 12.20 1.01 -27.02
CA ARG A 494 11.57 2.26 -27.47
C ARG A 494 12.04 2.59 -28.90
N SER A 495 11.31 3.46 -29.57
CA SER A 495 11.86 4.20 -30.71
C SER A 495 12.31 5.59 -30.27
N ASP A 496 13.33 6.15 -30.90
CA ASP A 496 13.63 7.59 -30.87
C ASP A 496 12.78 8.38 -31.89
N ASP A 497 12.22 7.72 -32.90
CA ASP A 497 11.34 8.30 -33.91
C ASP A 497 9.86 7.86 -33.76
N ASN A 498 9.03 8.19 -34.76
CA ASN A 498 7.60 7.82 -34.79
C ASN A 498 7.34 6.44 -35.45
N ASN A 499 8.36 5.72 -35.89
CA ASN A 499 8.25 4.43 -36.54
C ASN A 499 8.33 3.28 -35.51
N GLU A 500 8.03 2.06 -35.98
CA GLU A 500 8.32 0.86 -35.19
C GLU A 500 9.83 0.67 -35.07
N ALA A 501 10.29 0.41 -33.85
CA ALA A 501 11.67 0.04 -33.54
C ALA A 501 11.67 -1.39 -32.99
N THR A 502 12.71 -2.16 -33.30
CA THR A 502 12.82 -3.57 -32.92
C THR A 502 14.19 -3.90 -32.35
N VAL A 503 14.24 -4.94 -31.52
CA VAL A 503 15.45 -5.50 -30.95
C VAL A 503 15.33 -7.01 -30.99
N THR A 504 16.24 -7.70 -31.66
CA THR A 504 16.33 -9.15 -31.54
C THR A 504 17.33 -9.51 -30.44
N TYR A 505 16.84 -10.21 -29.41
CA TYR A 505 17.62 -10.66 -28.26
C TYR A 505 17.28 -12.13 -27.96
N LYS A 506 18.30 -12.98 -27.73
CA LYS A 506 18.14 -14.45 -27.60
C LYS A 506 17.29 -15.08 -28.73
N GLY A 507 17.39 -14.54 -29.95
CA GLY A 507 16.61 -14.96 -31.12
C GLY A 507 15.13 -14.53 -31.13
N THR A 508 14.64 -13.86 -30.09
CA THR A 508 13.28 -13.30 -30.01
C THR A 508 13.30 -11.83 -30.42
N THR A 509 12.40 -11.42 -31.31
CA THR A 509 12.26 -10.00 -31.69
C THR A 509 11.25 -9.29 -30.78
N TYR A 510 11.76 -8.32 -30.03
CA TYR A 510 11.03 -7.37 -29.24
C TYR A 510 10.78 -6.09 -30.07
N SER A 511 9.67 -5.40 -29.83
CA SER A 511 9.20 -4.29 -30.68
C SER A 511 8.55 -3.18 -29.86
N SER A 512 8.84 -1.92 -30.20
CA SER A 512 8.20 -0.74 -29.60
C SER A 512 6.73 -0.54 -30.04
N SER A 513 6.26 -1.32 -31.01
CA SER A 513 4.91 -1.18 -31.58
C SER A 513 3.82 -1.60 -30.59
N LEU A 514 2.80 -0.74 -30.49
CA LEU A 514 1.66 -0.92 -29.60
C LEU A 514 0.68 -2.01 -30.09
N VAL A 515 0.90 -2.52 -31.30
CA VAL A 515 0.14 -3.63 -31.91
C VAL A 515 0.75 -4.97 -31.52
N THR A 516 2.07 -5.11 -31.61
CA THR A 516 2.81 -6.35 -31.25
C THR A 516 2.96 -6.51 -29.74
N ARG A 517 3.09 -5.41 -28.99
CA ARG A 517 3.14 -5.34 -27.51
C ARG A 517 4.28 -6.14 -26.83
N ASN A 518 5.19 -6.75 -27.59
CA ASN A 518 6.36 -7.47 -27.08
C ASN A 518 7.54 -6.50 -26.84
N ASN A 519 7.38 -5.51 -25.97
CA ASN A 519 8.30 -4.36 -25.91
C ASN A 519 9.30 -4.38 -24.73
N VAL A 520 9.36 -5.47 -23.95
CA VAL A 520 10.24 -5.62 -22.77
C VAL A 520 10.90 -7.00 -22.81
N PHE A 521 12.17 -7.08 -22.42
CA PHE A 521 12.92 -8.32 -22.24
C PHE A 521 13.77 -8.27 -20.97
N MET A 522 14.24 -9.43 -20.49
CA MET A 522 15.17 -9.54 -19.36
C MET A 522 16.53 -10.00 -19.88
N GLY A 523 17.61 -9.42 -19.35
CA GLY A 523 18.96 -9.85 -19.63
C GLY A 523 19.25 -11.24 -19.07
N VAL A 524 20.04 -12.04 -19.80
CA VAL A 524 20.34 -13.43 -19.46
C VAL A 524 21.85 -13.57 -19.29
N SER A 525 22.28 -14.23 -18.21
CA SER A 525 23.69 -14.50 -17.95
C SER A 525 24.40 -15.14 -19.16
N GLY A 526 25.52 -14.56 -19.57
CA GLY A 526 26.28 -14.96 -20.75
C GLY A 526 25.72 -14.49 -22.11
N VAL A 527 24.67 -13.67 -22.15
CA VAL A 527 24.07 -13.13 -23.39
C VAL A 527 24.07 -11.59 -23.35
N GLU A 528 25.25 -11.00 -23.54
CA GLU A 528 25.47 -9.55 -23.43
C GLU A 528 24.97 -8.75 -24.64
N SER A 529 24.76 -9.39 -25.79
CA SER A 529 24.54 -8.74 -27.09
C SER A 529 23.12 -8.87 -27.65
N PHE A 530 22.71 -7.87 -28.42
CA PHE A 530 21.41 -7.74 -29.08
C PHE A 530 21.56 -7.17 -30.49
N THR A 531 20.53 -7.26 -31.31
CA THR A 531 20.48 -6.65 -32.66
C THR A 531 19.36 -5.60 -32.72
N PRO A 532 19.66 -4.30 -32.58
CA PRO A 532 18.68 -3.22 -32.65
C PRO A 532 18.38 -2.81 -34.11
N SER A 533 17.19 -2.25 -34.37
CA SER A 533 16.95 -1.40 -35.53
C SER A 533 17.57 -0.01 -35.34
N SER A 534 17.77 0.74 -36.42
CA SER A 534 18.48 2.03 -36.40
C SER A 534 17.84 3.11 -35.49
N ASN A 535 16.54 3.01 -35.25
CA ASN A 535 15.73 3.88 -34.38
C ASN A 535 15.52 3.30 -32.97
N ALA A 536 16.04 2.10 -32.67
CA ALA A 536 15.81 1.47 -31.37
C ALA A 536 16.63 2.16 -30.26
N VAL A 537 15.94 2.50 -29.18
CA VAL A 537 16.54 2.88 -27.91
C VAL A 537 16.18 1.80 -26.90
N ILE A 538 17.20 1.18 -26.32
CA ILE A 538 17.04 0.26 -25.21
C ILE A 538 17.36 1.02 -23.92
N LEU A 539 16.43 0.98 -22.98
CA LEU A 539 16.64 1.54 -21.64
C LEU A 539 16.58 0.39 -20.63
N PRO A 540 17.51 0.29 -19.65
CA PRO A 540 17.28 -0.55 -18.49
C PRO A 540 16.05 -0.01 -17.76
N VAL A 541 15.02 -0.84 -17.63
CA VAL A 541 13.84 -0.51 -16.82
C VAL A 541 14.25 -0.75 -15.38
N ARG A 542 14.44 0.33 -14.62
CA ARG A 542 14.76 0.30 -13.19
C ARG A 542 13.47 0.07 -12.38
N ASP A 543 12.48 -0.58 -13.01
CA ASP A 543 11.05 -0.52 -12.71
C ASP A 543 10.21 -1.61 -13.44
N VAL A 544 9.24 -2.19 -12.71
CA VAL A 544 8.21 -3.18 -13.14
C VAL A 544 6.87 -2.82 -12.44
N ILE A 545 5.89 -3.69 -12.12
CA ILE A 545 4.73 -3.29 -11.27
C ILE A 545 4.95 -3.66 -9.79
N ASN A 546 5.04 -2.67 -8.91
CA ASN A 546 5.48 -2.84 -7.52
C ASN A 546 4.31 -3.16 -6.58
N TYR A 547 4.22 -4.42 -6.14
CA TYR A 547 3.36 -4.85 -5.05
C TYR A 547 4.22 -5.08 -3.82
N GLN A 548 3.82 -4.56 -2.67
CA GLN A 548 4.36 -5.04 -1.39
C GLN A 548 3.98 -6.52 -1.28
N THR A 549 4.94 -7.38 -0.93
CA THR A 549 4.69 -8.81 -0.71
C THR A 549 4.98 -9.19 0.73
N VAL A 550 4.32 -10.23 1.22
CA VAL A 550 4.80 -10.96 2.40
C VAL A 550 5.38 -12.29 1.96
N GLN A 551 6.30 -12.82 2.77
CA GLN A 551 6.65 -14.23 2.70
C GLN A 551 5.75 -15.00 3.66
N LEU A 552 5.08 -16.03 3.15
CA LEU A 552 4.11 -16.84 3.88
C LEU A 552 4.51 -18.31 3.79
N ARG A 553 4.38 -19.06 4.88
CA ARG A 553 4.23 -20.52 4.82
C ARG A 553 2.99 -20.97 5.58
N ILE A 554 2.24 -21.89 4.99
CA ILE A 554 0.94 -22.34 5.50
C ILE A 554 0.70 -23.80 5.13
N VAL A 555 0.20 -24.59 6.07
CA VAL A 555 -0.05 -26.03 5.91
C VAL A 555 -1.35 -26.46 6.57
N GLU A 556 -2.01 -27.48 6.01
CA GLU A 556 -3.24 -28.06 6.56
C GLU A 556 -3.00 -28.87 7.84
N SER A 557 -1.80 -29.44 8.00
CA SER A 557 -1.43 -30.37 9.08
C SER A 557 0.07 -30.32 9.39
N ILE A 558 0.41 -30.55 10.65
CA ILE A 558 1.76 -30.85 11.16
C ILE A 558 1.82 -32.31 11.67
N PRO A 559 3.00 -32.91 11.90
CA PRO A 559 3.14 -34.26 12.47
C PRO A 559 2.22 -34.54 13.67
N SER A 560 1.67 -35.76 13.74
CA SER A 560 0.62 -36.15 14.70
C SER A 560 1.11 -36.47 16.11
N ASP A 561 2.41 -36.67 16.27
CA ASP A 561 2.97 -37.31 17.46
C ASP A 561 2.92 -36.41 18.70
N LYS A 562 2.51 -37.01 19.82
CA LYS A 562 2.37 -36.33 21.10
C LYS A 562 3.64 -36.46 21.92
N ILE A 563 4.44 -35.40 21.92
CA ILE A 563 5.69 -35.34 22.67
C ILE A 563 5.36 -34.86 24.09
N THR A 564 5.42 -35.78 25.06
CA THR A 564 5.09 -35.52 26.48
C THR A 564 6.30 -35.45 27.41
N SER A 565 7.47 -35.86 26.94
CA SER A 565 8.73 -35.90 27.69
C SER A 565 9.90 -36.14 26.76
N GLY A 566 11.10 -35.65 27.10
CA GLY A 566 12.34 -35.92 26.38
C GLY A 566 13.08 -34.64 25.97
N SER A 567 14.17 -34.82 25.22
CA SER A 567 14.86 -33.73 24.52
C SER A 567 14.13 -33.36 23.23
N LEU A 568 14.27 -32.10 22.81
CA LEU A 568 13.78 -31.61 21.53
C LEU A 568 14.89 -31.63 20.47
N SER A 569 14.53 -31.72 19.19
CA SER A 569 15.46 -31.45 18.08
C SER A 569 15.67 -29.94 17.95
N SER A 570 16.92 -29.49 18.10
CA SER A 570 17.33 -28.10 17.79
C SER A 570 17.05 -27.75 16.33
N GLY A 571 16.71 -26.49 16.06
CA GLY A 571 16.36 -25.98 14.73
C GLY A 571 14.91 -26.23 14.31
N TYR A 572 14.09 -26.89 15.13
CA TYR A 572 12.68 -27.19 14.82
C TYR A 572 11.70 -26.31 15.62
N TRP A 573 10.63 -25.91 14.96
CA TRP A 573 9.46 -25.31 15.59
C TRP A 573 8.61 -26.38 16.29
N TYR A 574 8.12 -26.07 17.49
CA TYR A 574 7.20 -26.90 18.26
C TYR A 574 5.94 -26.11 18.63
N PHE A 575 4.78 -26.73 18.46
CA PHE A 575 3.48 -26.18 18.82
C PHE A 575 2.96 -26.79 20.13
N VAL A 576 2.48 -25.93 21.05
CA VAL A 576 1.92 -26.35 22.34
C VAL A 576 0.45 -26.71 22.15
N ALA A 577 0.21 -27.96 21.74
CA ALA A 577 -1.12 -28.45 21.42
C ALA A 577 -1.94 -28.76 22.70
N PRO A 578 -3.20 -28.29 22.82
CA PRO A 578 -4.09 -28.73 23.89
C PRO A 578 -4.54 -30.18 23.70
N ASN A 579 -4.78 -30.86 24.81
CA ASN A 579 -5.34 -32.22 24.84
C ASN A 579 -6.80 -32.24 24.39
N SER A 580 -7.52 -31.12 24.52
CA SER A 580 -8.86 -30.87 23.98
C SER A 580 -8.98 -29.38 23.62
N ILE A 581 -9.62 -29.05 22.49
CA ILE A 581 -9.79 -27.64 22.06
C ILE A 581 -10.56 -26.80 23.10
N GLY A 582 -11.38 -27.44 23.95
CA GLY A 582 -12.10 -26.78 25.04
C GLY A 582 -11.30 -26.58 26.34
N ASP A 583 -10.04 -27.01 26.40
CA ASP A 583 -9.17 -26.84 27.58
C ASP A 583 -7.75 -26.42 27.15
N THR A 584 -7.47 -25.13 27.30
CA THR A 584 -6.18 -24.49 27.04
C THR A 584 -5.41 -24.14 28.32
N SER A 585 -5.79 -24.71 29.47
CA SER A 585 -5.27 -24.32 30.80
C SER A 585 -3.83 -24.72 31.11
N GLY A 586 -3.18 -25.48 30.22
CA GLY A 586 -1.82 -25.98 30.43
C GLY A 586 -0.71 -25.11 29.84
N THR A 587 0.54 -25.50 30.13
CA THR A 587 1.76 -24.85 29.67
C THR A 587 2.88 -25.87 29.41
N VAL A 588 3.83 -25.48 28.55
CA VAL A 588 5.17 -26.07 28.42
C VAL A 588 6.18 -25.10 29.02
N THR A 589 7.18 -25.58 29.75
CA THR A 589 8.36 -24.77 30.11
C THR A 589 9.59 -25.35 29.43
N TYR A 590 10.27 -24.53 28.62
CA TYR A 590 11.47 -24.86 27.83
C TYR A 590 12.45 -23.68 27.94
N ASN A 591 13.74 -23.95 28.18
CA ASN A 591 14.78 -22.93 28.44
C ASN A 591 14.35 -21.79 29.39
N GLY A 592 13.64 -22.16 30.47
CA GLY A 592 13.14 -21.24 31.51
C GLY A 592 11.91 -20.41 31.09
N LYS A 593 11.63 -20.26 29.80
CA LYS A 593 10.43 -19.59 29.29
C LYS A 593 9.22 -20.55 29.36
N THR A 594 8.03 -20.00 29.64
CA THR A 594 6.80 -20.79 29.81
C THR A 594 5.76 -20.43 28.76
N TYR A 595 5.50 -21.39 27.87
CA TYR A 595 4.67 -21.27 26.69
C TYR A 595 3.26 -21.82 26.97
N PRO A 596 2.18 -21.02 26.86
CA PRO A 596 0.82 -21.49 27.05
C PRO A 596 0.36 -22.39 25.89
N CYS A 597 -0.69 -23.18 26.13
CA CYS A 597 -1.39 -23.86 25.05
C CYS A 597 -1.79 -22.89 23.92
N LEU A 598 -1.69 -23.38 22.67
CA LEU A 598 -1.84 -22.65 21.41
C LEU A 598 -0.71 -21.67 21.04
N SER A 599 0.36 -21.54 21.83
CA SER A 599 1.60 -20.89 21.36
C SER A 599 2.60 -21.90 20.76
N SER A 600 3.76 -21.41 20.36
CA SER A 600 4.85 -22.20 19.78
C SER A 600 6.21 -21.61 20.12
N PHE A 601 7.27 -22.37 19.90
CA PHE A 601 8.64 -21.86 19.97
C PHE A 601 9.57 -22.62 19.03
N LEU A 602 10.68 -21.98 18.67
CA LEU A 602 11.84 -22.62 18.07
C LEU A 602 12.67 -23.28 19.17
N ALA A 603 12.95 -24.58 19.06
CA ALA A 603 13.93 -25.23 19.92
C ALA A 603 15.34 -24.84 19.44
N THR A 604 16.06 -24.08 20.25
CA THR A 604 17.45 -23.66 19.97
C THR A 604 18.48 -24.73 20.31
N ASP A 605 18.18 -25.67 21.22
CA ASP A 605 19.08 -26.71 21.68
C ASP A 605 18.33 -28.02 21.95
N THR A 606 19.01 -29.00 22.57
CA THR A 606 18.48 -30.33 22.86
C THR A 606 18.09 -30.52 24.34
N THR A 607 17.79 -29.44 25.07
CA THR A 607 17.34 -29.51 26.47
C THR A 607 15.98 -30.20 26.61
N THR A 608 15.68 -30.60 27.85
CA THR A 608 14.39 -31.21 28.20
C THR A 608 13.39 -30.14 28.61
N PHE A 609 12.16 -30.30 28.13
CA PHE A 609 11.03 -29.45 28.54
C PHE A 609 10.25 -30.09 29.70
N THR A 610 9.41 -29.30 30.36
CA THR A 610 8.44 -29.79 31.35
C THR A 610 7.01 -29.40 30.97
N LEU A 611 6.03 -30.19 31.41
CA LEU A 611 4.60 -29.98 31.16
C LEU A 611 3.82 -29.69 32.44
N LYS A 612 2.77 -28.87 32.31
CA LYS A 612 1.78 -28.61 33.35
C LYS A 612 0.40 -28.50 32.71
N GLY A 613 -0.62 -29.11 33.33
CA GLY A 613 -2.00 -29.04 32.83
C GLY A 613 -2.22 -29.76 31.49
N ALA A 614 -3.20 -29.30 30.72
CA ALA A 614 -3.79 -30.05 29.61
C ALA A 614 -3.12 -29.87 28.23
N CYS A 615 -1.79 -29.77 28.15
CA CYS A 615 -1.06 -29.62 26.87
C CYS A 615 -0.09 -30.78 26.58
N HIS A 616 0.33 -30.90 25.33
CA HIS A 616 1.46 -31.70 24.85
C HIS A 616 2.20 -30.92 23.75
N LEU A 617 3.45 -31.28 23.46
CA LEU A 617 4.14 -30.74 22.29
C LEU A 617 3.83 -31.55 21.03
N ARG A 618 3.80 -30.86 19.89
CA ARG A 618 3.88 -31.45 18.55
C ARG A 618 5.02 -30.75 17.80
N ARG A 619 5.86 -31.51 17.10
CA ARG A 619 6.86 -30.95 16.19
C ARG A 619 6.14 -30.37 14.96
N CYS A 620 6.61 -29.25 14.46
CA CYS A 620 6.11 -28.59 13.25
C CYS A 620 7.05 -28.88 12.08
N TRP A 621 8.11 -28.09 11.95
CA TRP A 621 9.06 -28.12 10.82
C TRP A 621 10.38 -27.45 11.22
N ALA A 622 11.46 -27.75 10.49
CA ALA A 622 12.72 -27.03 10.61
C ALA A 622 12.56 -25.53 10.28
N GLN A 623 13.31 -24.65 10.96
CA GLN A 623 13.30 -23.21 10.70
C GLN A 623 13.57 -22.93 9.22
N ASP A 624 14.71 -23.40 8.73
CA ASP A 624 15.14 -23.32 7.33
C ASP A 624 14.83 -24.64 6.63
N PHE A 625 13.52 -24.90 6.44
CA PHE A 625 13.01 -26.13 5.86
C PHE A 625 13.40 -26.27 4.37
N ASP A 626 14.25 -27.26 4.07
CA ASP A 626 14.52 -27.80 2.75
C ASP A 626 14.11 -29.29 2.75
N PHE A 627 13.21 -29.68 1.83
CA PHE A 627 12.73 -31.07 1.74
C PHE A 627 13.83 -32.05 1.30
N ASN A 628 14.91 -31.57 0.68
CA ASN A 628 16.07 -32.39 0.31
C ASN A 628 17.02 -32.67 1.49
N ALA A 629 16.88 -31.92 2.60
CA ALA A 629 17.67 -32.05 3.83
C ALA A 629 16.84 -32.52 5.05
N GLU A 630 15.51 -32.34 5.01
CA GLU A 630 14.56 -32.89 5.96
C GLU A 630 14.66 -34.43 6.00
N ASN A 631 14.86 -34.98 7.20
CA ASN A 631 15.08 -36.41 7.42
C ASN A 631 14.41 -36.94 8.71
N ILE A 632 13.63 -36.10 9.40
CA ILE A 632 12.90 -36.45 10.61
C ILE A 632 11.40 -36.59 10.30
N ASP A 633 10.85 -35.68 9.50
CA ASP A 633 9.44 -35.64 9.09
C ASP A 633 9.24 -35.76 7.55
N GLU A 634 10.28 -36.13 6.79
CA GLU A 634 10.26 -36.33 5.32
C GLU A 634 9.04 -37.16 4.86
N ASP A 635 8.85 -38.30 5.52
CA ASP A 635 7.81 -39.30 5.24
C ASP A 635 6.38 -38.77 5.50
N PHE A 636 6.24 -37.72 6.31
CA PHE A 636 5.00 -36.98 6.54
C PHE A 636 4.78 -35.89 5.48
N TRP A 637 5.85 -35.18 5.07
CA TRP A 637 5.75 -34.03 4.17
C TRP A 637 5.59 -34.39 2.69
N LYS A 638 6.06 -35.56 2.24
CA LYS A 638 6.04 -35.98 0.82
C LYS A 638 4.68 -35.82 0.13
N ASP A 639 3.58 -36.23 0.78
CA ASP A 639 2.21 -36.23 0.25
C ASP A 639 1.38 -34.99 0.67
N LYS A 640 2.05 -33.93 1.15
CA LYS A 640 1.46 -32.72 1.74
C LYS A 640 1.98 -31.43 1.09
N GLN A 641 1.28 -30.32 1.37
CA GLN A 641 1.85 -28.98 1.30
C GLN A 641 3.11 -28.93 2.17
N LYS A 642 4.28 -28.68 1.58
CA LYS A 642 5.53 -28.47 2.32
C LYS A 642 5.53 -27.05 2.93
N PRO A 643 6.14 -26.85 4.11
CA PRO A 643 6.22 -25.55 4.77
C PRO A 643 7.32 -24.64 4.17
N TYR A 644 7.37 -24.51 2.83
CA TYR A 644 8.20 -23.52 2.15
C TYR A 644 7.59 -22.12 2.29
N TYR A 645 8.45 -21.10 2.39
CA TYR A 645 8.04 -19.72 2.22
C TYR A 645 7.77 -19.40 0.75
N PHE A 646 6.73 -18.61 0.49
CA PHE A 646 6.38 -18.12 -0.83
C PHE A 646 5.91 -16.67 -0.77
N HIS A 647 6.13 -15.91 -1.84
CA HIS A 647 5.70 -14.51 -1.93
C HIS A 647 4.20 -14.40 -2.21
N LEU A 648 3.51 -13.58 -1.43
CA LEU A 648 2.08 -13.32 -1.56
C LEU A 648 1.80 -11.82 -1.65
N ASN A 649 0.99 -11.40 -2.61
CA ASN A 649 0.36 -10.08 -2.61
C ASN A 649 -0.74 -10.06 -1.52
N PRO A 650 -0.66 -9.20 -0.49
CA PRO A 650 -1.59 -9.22 0.64
C PRO A 650 -3.07 -8.99 0.25
N ASP A 651 -3.31 -8.27 -0.85
CA ASP A 651 -4.65 -8.01 -1.43
C ASP A 651 -5.21 -9.20 -2.24
N ASP A 652 -4.40 -10.22 -2.56
CA ASP A 652 -4.79 -11.34 -3.44
C ASP A 652 -4.33 -12.69 -2.86
N CYS A 653 -5.08 -13.23 -1.90
CA CYS A 653 -4.72 -14.45 -1.15
C CYS A 653 -4.96 -15.78 -1.93
N ARG A 654 -4.44 -15.87 -3.16
CA ARG A 654 -4.60 -17.01 -4.08
C ARG A 654 -3.28 -17.63 -4.54
N CYS A 655 -3.37 -18.89 -4.98
CA CYS A 655 -2.26 -19.73 -5.43
C CYS A 655 -2.63 -20.61 -6.63
N MET A 656 -1.62 -21.14 -7.33
CA MET A 656 -1.77 -22.28 -8.24
C MET A 656 -1.64 -23.59 -7.45
N LYS A 657 -2.38 -24.63 -7.86
CA LYS A 657 -2.34 -25.97 -7.24
C LYS A 657 -1.70 -26.98 -8.19
N ALA A 658 -0.91 -27.92 -7.66
CA ALA A 658 0.00 -28.77 -8.46
C ALA A 658 -0.67 -29.56 -9.60
N ASN A 659 -1.94 -29.93 -9.46
CA ASN A 659 -2.73 -30.64 -10.47
C ASN A 659 -3.91 -29.80 -11.03
N ASN A 660 -3.91 -28.48 -10.82
CA ASN A 660 -4.99 -27.56 -11.20
C ASN A 660 -6.40 -27.95 -10.68
N SER A 661 -6.48 -28.56 -9.48
CA SER A 661 -7.74 -28.91 -8.80
C SER A 661 -7.84 -28.29 -7.40
N PRO A 662 -9.05 -27.94 -6.91
CA PRO A 662 -9.26 -27.56 -5.51
C PRO A 662 -8.85 -28.67 -4.52
N ALA A 663 -8.81 -29.93 -4.97
CA ALA A 663 -8.48 -31.10 -4.17
C ALA A 663 -6.98 -31.45 -4.14
N ALA A 664 -6.09 -30.58 -4.65
CA ALA A 664 -4.66 -30.79 -4.48
C ALA A 664 -4.20 -30.37 -3.08
N ASN A 665 -3.58 -31.30 -2.35
CA ASN A 665 -2.92 -31.05 -1.07
C ASN A 665 -1.78 -30.01 -1.20
N GLU A 666 -1.27 -29.76 -2.41
CA GLU A 666 -0.02 -29.04 -2.64
C GLU A 666 -0.17 -27.92 -3.70
N MET A 667 0.46 -26.77 -3.44
CA MET A 667 0.62 -25.68 -4.39
C MET A 667 1.56 -26.06 -5.54
N ARG A 668 1.37 -25.49 -6.73
CA ARG A 668 2.29 -25.71 -7.85
C ARG A 668 3.58 -24.93 -7.65
N THR A 669 4.72 -25.54 -7.97
CA THR A 669 6.03 -24.87 -8.01
C THR A 669 6.40 -24.38 -9.41
N ASP A 670 7.39 -23.48 -9.46
CA ASP A 670 8.21 -23.17 -10.64
C ASP A 670 9.26 -24.28 -10.91
N SER A 671 10.32 -23.95 -11.67
CA SER A 671 11.47 -24.85 -11.93
C SER A 671 12.43 -25.01 -10.74
N ASP A 672 12.40 -24.08 -9.79
CA ASP A 672 13.43 -23.89 -8.78
C ASP A 672 12.93 -24.35 -7.38
N GLY A 673 11.63 -24.60 -7.26
CA GLY A 673 10.95 -25.14 -6.07
C GLY A 673 10.00 -24.15 -5.39
N ASN A 674 9.92 -22.91 -5.86
CA ASN A 674 9.11 -21.85 -5.25
C ASN A 674 7.63 -22.03 -5.59
N TYR A 675 6.73 -21.87 -4.61
CA TYR A 675 5.29 -21.96 -4.87
C TYR A 675 4.74 -20.74 -5.64
N ILE A 676 3.96 -21.01 -6.68
CA ILE A 676 3.34 -20.00 -7.54
C ILE A 676 2.07 -19.44 -6.87
N ALA A 677 2.26 -18.47 -5.98
CA ALA A 677 1.22 -17.66 -5.35
C ALA A 677 1.17 -16.24 -5.96
N SER A 678 0.25 -15.38 -5.52
CA SER A 678 0.03 -14.04 -6.13
C SER A 678 1.22 -13.07 -6.10
N GLY A 679 2.23 -13.29 -5.27
CA GLY A 679 3.51 -12.55 -5.31
C GLY A 679 4.54 -13.13 -6.30
N HIS A 680 4.24 -14.28 -6.92
CA HIS A 680 5.12 -14.95 -7.87
C HIS A 680 4.91 -14.40 -9.31
N PRO A 681 5.99 -14.10 -10.07
CA PRO A 681 5.86 -13.52 -11.42
C PRO A 681 4.92 -14.29 -12.37
N ASP A 682 5.00 -15.61 -12.38
CA ASP A 682 4.18 -16.46 -13.27
C ASP A 682 2.70 -16.56 -12.89
N PHE A 683 2.31 -16.22 -11.66
CA PHE A 683 0.92 -16.42 -11.21
C PHE A 683 -0.07 -15.69 -12.13
N TYR A 684 0.21 -14.43 -12.48
CA TYR A 684 -0.66 -13.65 -13.35
C TYR A 684 -0.50 -13.97 -14.84
N SER A 685 0.66 -14.46 -15.29
CA SER A 685 0.86 -14.88 -16.69
C SER A 685 0.00 -16.11 -17.00
N GLU A 686 -0.04 -17.08 -16.09
CA GLU A 686 -0.88 -18.27 -16.16
C GLU A 686 -2.36 -18.00 -15.85
N PHE A 687 -2.67 -17.27 -14.76
CA PHE A 687 -4.06 -16.99 -14.37
C PHE A 687 -4.83 -16.22 -15.45
N THR A 688 -4.14 -15.38 -16.24
CA THR A 688 -4.76 -14.64 -17.34
C THR A 688 -4.61 -15.31 -18.71
N GLY A 689 -3.86 -16.42 -18.80
CA GLY A 689 -3.67 -17.20 -20.03
C GLY A 689 -2.82 -16.50 -21.09
N VAL A 690 -1.87 -15.64 -20.69
CA VAL A 690 -0.96 -14.94 -21.62
C VAL A 690 -0.12 -15.95 -22.42
N ASN A 691 0.25 -17.07 -21.79
CA ASN A 691 1.00 -18.16 -22.43
C ASN A 691 0.09 -19.16 -23.18
N GLY A 692 -1.13 -18.75 -23.57
CA GLY A 692 -2.07 -19.54 -24.37
C GLY A 692 -2.91 -20.57 -23.61
N ILE A 693 -2.51 -20.95 -22.39
CA ILE A 693 -3.27 -21.83 -21.49
C ILE A 693 -3.59 -21.04 -20.21
N LYS A 694 -4.86 -21.03 -19.81
CA LYS A 694 -5.32 -20.37 -18.59
C LYS A 694 -5.37 -21.34 -17.41
N SER A 695 -4.49 -21.18 -16.43
CA SER A 695 -4.54 -21.94 -15.18
C SER A 695 -5.64 -21.39 -14.25
N PRO A 696 -6.44 -22.24 -13.58
CA PRO A 696 -7.32 -21.81 -12.50
C PRO A 696 -6.48 -21.48 -11.25
N ALA A 697 -6.73 -20.32 -10.65
CA ALA A 697 -6.17 -19.95 -9.35
C ALA A 697 -7.15 -20.31 -8.22
N PHE A 698 -6.61 -20.77 -7.09
CA PHE A 698 -7.34 -21.28 -5.94
C PHE A 698 -7.08 -20.46 -4.68
N ASP A 699 -8.04 -20.49 -3.77
CA ASP A 699 -7.91 -19.88 -2.44
C ASP A 699 -6.81 -20.56 -1.62
N ILE A 700 -5.97 -19.77 -0.94
CA ILE A 700 -4.99 -20.30 0.01
C ILE A 700 -5.73 -20.76 1.27
N THR A 701 -5.41 -21.97 1.72
CA THR A 701 -6.04 -22.60 2.89
C THR A 701 -5.00 -23.31 3.77
N GLY A 702 -5.30 -23.45 5.07
CA GLY A 702 -4.49 -24.21 6.01
C GLY A 702 -4.99 -24.16 7.45
N THR A 703 -4.29 -24.84 8.35
CA THR A 703 -4.57 -24.90 9.80
C THR A 703 -3.45 -24.26 10.63
N PHE A 704 -2.21 -24.32 10.13
CA PHE A 704 -1.02 -23.76 10.75
C PHE A 704 -0.33 -22.83 9.76
N MET A 705 0.07 -21.64 10.22
CA MET A 705 0.62 -20.57 9.39
C MET A 705 1.83 -19.94 10.08
N GLN A 706 2.80 -19.49 9.31
CA GLN A 706 3.89 -18.64 9.79
C GLN A 706 4.11 -17.53 8.77
N VAL A 707 4.16 -16.29 9.23
CA VAL A 707 4.39 -15.11 8.38
C VAL A 707 5.82 -14.66 8.59
N ARG A 708 6.49 -14.29 7.50
CA ARG A 708 7.79 -13.65 7.49
C ARG A 708 7.63 -12.27 6.88
N ILE A 709 8.06 -11.25 7.62
CA ILE A 709 8.12 -9.87 7.13
C ILE A 709 9.58 -9.60 6.77
N PRO A 710 9.98 -9.73 5.48
CA PRO A 710 11.23 -9.15 5.00
C PRO A 710 11.15 -7.61 5.03
N ILE A 711 12.23 -6.98 5.47
CA ILE A 711 12.35 -5.53 5.67
C ILE A 711 13.65 -5.07 5.01
N THR A 712 13.55 -4.06 4.15
CA THR A 712 14.68 -3.53 3.39
C THR A 712 14.75 -2.00 3.51
N THR A 713 15.93 -1.46 3.83
CA THR A 713 16.20 -0.05 3.53
C THR A 713 16.52 0.08 2.04
N LEU A 714 15.68 0.79 1.29
CA LEU A 714 16.08 1.26 -0.04
C LEU A 714 17.11 2.37 0.16
N ASN A 715 18.16 2.37 -0.66
CA ASN A 715 19.10 3.48 -0.68
C ASN A 715 18.41 4.66 -1.39
N ALA A 716 18.10 5.73 -0.65
CA ALA A 716 17.45 6.91 -1.19
C ALA A 716 18.46 7.79 -1.94
N MET A 717 18.58 7.57 -3.25
CA MET A 717 19.36 8.38 -4.20
C MET A 717 18.44 9.19 -5.12
#